data_AF-A0A0S7Z3T4-F1
#
_entry.id   AF-A0A0S7Z3T4-F1
#
_cell.length_a   1.000
_cell.length_b   1.000
_cell.length_c   1.000
_cell.angle_alpha   90.00
_cell.angle_beta   90.00
_cell.angle_gamma   90.00
#
_symmetry.space_group_name_H-M   'P 1'
#
loop_
_entity.id
_entity.type
_entity.pdbx_description
1 polymer ?
#
loop_
_entity_poly.entity_id
_entity_poly.type
_entity_poly.pdbx_seq_one_letter_code
_entity_poly.pdbx_strand_id
1 'polypeptide(L)'
;MAVLAILQPDARIEARPSEALAGAHDVTLITEWADLVRELETGRFAACVVDADHPDRPSASRRISDLRQRFSDITIVVCVESDHPEGYFDLGALGADGVLLGRDGFGDIRANVEHALTATRARRVEDLLRSRIPAPGPAVIAWAMRHAGPETSVERLSVSLGLTPSALRDALQEVGLPSPVRLLLWGRLLQAGDRLARDGRHVEDVAFSLGYSTSTAFARAMKLHAGLTPAEVSSSSGARTVLDALIDRSDAARAALPEDARLRRGGGASFGRSARVRLAGLATMLTLTGCATLGVGGPRVDRGAIDRIVEAPPIDQIHMGILAVDAETGRTLYSRNAHRKFVPASNQKILVTATALSLLGPDHRFRTAIRSQGVRHGSVLDGDIELVASGDPSWSGRYWESGTAALRALADSLRASGITYVAGSGVVDVSAWDSTTIGPTWEFEDLRYAYGSTGGAFAIDEGEIRAIVTSGPTVGAPASISWSPAGTRDFVSSAVETVPADSATRVRPHYLPESRRLTLQGTITLGSTDTLRFAARDPVRQAVAVFATAVEEAGVEVEGGWSIRWERPDEAPESSAPCPLAVTRRQTSGGGLEGSADGAVPSVEGDAEPSRCSGATPGSVTLATIQSPPVIELVAGVLEPSQNWMTEQVVRALGARYGHEGSWSEGVGVVEAYLVNEVGVDSLDIVPRDGSGLSAYNLVTPRAVVRILQDMRAGPHAEAYRTAMAEPGEEGSTLERRLPELQGRVFAKTGTISNVNSLSGYLVRDDGREIIFSILTNGSGLPSSRVRAAIDDVVRSLAR
;
A
#
# COMPACT_ATOMS: atom_id res chain seq x y z
N MET A 1 -9.97 33.38 -7.82
CA MET A 1 -9.99 34.39 -8.89
C MET A 1 -8.56 34.85 -9.18
N ALA A 2 -8.28 35.28 -10.41
CA ALA A 2 -7.02 35.96 -10.79
C ALA A 2 -7.38 37.36 -11.30
N VAL A 3 -6.47 38.35 -11.18
CA VAL A 3 -6.69 39.69 -11.76
C VAL A 3 -6.23 39.66 -13.22
N LEU A 4 -7.13 39.95 -14.15
CA LEU A 4 -6.92 39.89 -15.60
C LEU A 4 -7.06 41.28 -16.21
N ALA A 5 -6.12 41.66 -17.07
CA ALA A 5 -6.26 42.82 -17.95
C ALA A 5 -6.80 42.35 -19.29
N ILE A 6 -7.90 42.91 -19.78
CA ILE A 6 -8.47 42.53 -21.07
C ILE A 6 -8.41 43.74 -22.00
N LEU A 7 -7.62 43.63 -23.07
CA LEU A 7 -7.60 44.64 -24.12
C LEU A 7 -8.73 44.35 -25.12
N GLN A 8 -9.74 45.22 -25.14
CA GLN A 8 -10.92 45.12 -26.00
C GLN A 8 -11.32 46.51 -26.55
N PRO A 9 -11.00 46.84 -27.81
CA PRO A 9 -11.13 48.20 -28.36
C PRO A 9 -12.51 48.58 -28.93
N ASP A 10 -13.39 47.64 -29.32
CA ASP A 10 -14.70 47.97 -29.95
C ASP A 10 -15.92 47.52 -29.12
N ALA A 11 -16.96 48.36 -29.09
CA ALA A 11 -18.22 48.16 -28.36
C ALA A 11 -19.28 47.37 -29.16
N ARG A 12 -19.01 47.02 -30.43
CA ARG A 12 -20.00 46.47 -31.38
C ARG A 12 -19.90 44.97 -31.69
N ILE A 13 -18.93 44.24 -31.11
CA ILE A 13 -18.74 42.80 -31.37
C ILE A 13 -19.50 41.97 -30.33
N GLU A 14 -20.33 41.04 -30.80
CA GLU A 14 -21.42 40.36 -30.07
C GLU A 14 -21.02 39.29 -29.04
N ALA A 15 -19.78 39.27 -28.56
CA ALA A 15 -19.41 38.36 -27.50
C ALA A 15 -18.29 38.98 -26.65
N ARG A 16 -18.46 39.07 -25.33
CA ARG A 16 -17.53 39.78 -24.43
C ARG A 16 -16.66 38.80 -23.64
N PRO A 17 -15.34 38.68 -23.93
CA PRO A 17 -14.38 37.98 -23.06
C PRO A 17 -14.47 38.42 -21.61
N SER A 18 -14.71 39.71 -21.38
CA SER A 18 -14.89 40.31 -20.07
C SER A 18 -16.14 39.82 -19.34
N GLU A 19 -17.26 39.62 -20.02
CA GLU A 19 -18.49 39.07 -19.41
C GLU A 19 -18.36 37.58 -19.11
N ALA A 20 -17.73 36.82 -20.02
CA ALA A 20 -17.54 35.37 -19.83
C ALA A 20 -16.49 35.04 -18.74
N LEU A 21 -15.58 35.98 -18.44
CA LEU A 21 -14.59 35.85 -17.37
C LEU A 21 -15.03 36.56 -16.06
N ALA A 22 -16.01 37.46 -16.12
CA ALA A 22 -16.59 38.12 -14.96
C ALA A 22 -17.22 37.09 -14.00
N GLY A 23 -16.96 37.25 -12.69
CA GLY A 23 -17.40 36.32 -11.65
C GLY A 23 -16.49 35.10 -11.46
N ALA A 24 -15.66 34.73 -12.45
CA ALA A 24 -14.61 33.72 -12.31
C ALA A 24 -13.24 34.33 -11.96
N HIS A 25 -13.01 35.56 -12.44
CA HIS A 25 -11.79 36.35 -12.29
C HIS A 25 -12.14 37.81 -12.00
N ASP A 26 -11.20 38.54 -11.40
CA ASP A 26 -11.29 40.01 -11.32
C ASP A 26 -10.77 40.58 -12.64
N VAL A 27 -11.58 41.36 -13.33
CA VAL A 27 -11.33 41.75 -14.73
C VAL A 27 -11.27 43.27 -14.82
N THR A 28 -10.14 43.78 -15.30
CA THR A 28 -9.99 45.19 -15.70
C THR A 28 -10.04 45.27 -17.22
N LEU A 29 -11.06 45.95 -17.73
CA LEU A 29 -11.21 46.24 -19.15
C LEU A 29 -10.34 47.42 -19.56
N ILE A 30 -9.63 47.26 -20.66
CA ILE A 30 -8.70 48.24 -21.22
C ILE A 30 -9.02 48.37 -22.71
N THR A 31 -9.11 49.59 -23.22
CA THR A 31 -9.46 49.84 -24.64
C THR A 31 -8.23 50.16 -25.49
N GLU A 32 -7.16 50.68 -24.88
CA GLU A 32 -5.97 51.15 -25.58
C GLU A 32 -4.71 50.34 -25.20
N TRP A 33 -3.86 50.07 -26.20
CA TRP A 33 -2.63 49.30 -26.01
C TRP A 33 -1.66 49.95 -25.01
N ALA A 34 -1.51 51.28 -25.07
CA ALA A 34 -0.61 52.02 -24.19
C ALA A 34 -1.05 51.95 -22.72
N ASP A 35 -2.35 51.88 -22.47
CA ASP A 35 -2.92 51.72 -21.13
C ASP A 35 -2.73 50.30 -20.62
N LEU A 36 -2.83 49.29 -21.50
CA LEU A 36 -2.53 47.90 -21.14
C LEU A 36 -1.10 47.78 -20.60
N VAL A 37 -0.11 48.31 -21.33
CA VAL A 37 1.29 48.24 -20.89
C VAL A 37 1.49 48.93 -19.55
N ARG A 38 0.89 50.12 -19.35
CA ARG A 38 0.99 50.88 -18.08
C ARG A 38 0.35 50.15 -16.91
N GLU A 39 -0.81 49.53 -17.13
CA GLU A 39 -1.51 48.74 -16.12
C GLU A 39 -0.72 47.47 -15.76
N LEU A 40 -0.12 46.79 -16.74
CA LEU A 40 0.74 45.64 -16.49
C LEU A 40 2.01 46.00 -15.70
N GLU A 41 2.56 47.21 -15.89
CA GLU A 41 3.71 47.72 -15.09
C GLU A 41 3.40 47.87 -13.60
N THR A 42 2.12 47.96 -13.20
CA THR A 42 1.73 47.99 -11.78
C THR A 42 2.01 46.67 -11.05
N GLY A 43 2.24 45.58 -11.80
CA GLY A 43 2.45 44.24 -11.25
C GLY A 43 1.20 43.58 -10.66
N ARG A 44 0.02 44.21 -10.78
CA ARG A 44 -1.24 43.73 -10.21
C ARG A 44 -1.84 42.53 -10.96
N PHE A 45 -1.49 42.37 -12.24
CA PHE A 45 -2.17 41.44 -13.15
C PHE A 45 -1.45 40.10 -13.27
N ALA A 46 -2.22 39.01 -13.19
CA ALA A 46 -1.71 37.66 -13.37
C ALA A 46 -1.74 37.20 -14.84
N ALA A 47 -2.64 37.79 -15.64
CA ALA A 47 -2.72 37.54 -17.08
C ALA A 47 -3.20 38.79 -17.82
N CYS A 48 -2.90 38.86 -19.11
CA CYS A 48 -3.62 39.68 -20.05
C CYS A 48 -4.29 38.85 -21.14
N VAL A 49 -5.46 39.29 -21.58
CA VAL A 49 -6.15 38.78 -22.77
C VAL A 49 -6.10 39.89 -23.82
N VAL A 50 -5.55 39.59 -24.98
CA VAL A 50 -5.31 40.56 -26.05
C VAL A 50 -5.96 40.08 -27.34
N ASP A 51 -6.74 40.96 -27.96
CA ASP A 51 -7.31 40.72 -29.28
C ASP A 51 -6.25 40.91 -30.39
N ALA A 52 -6.02 39.88 -31.20
CA ALA A 52 -5.09 39.93 -32.32
C ALA A 52 -5.60 40.78 -33.49
N ASP A 53 -6.91 41.02 -33.58
CA ASP A 53 -7.57 41.65 -34.73
C ASP A 53 -7.75 43.17 -34.60
N HIS A 54 -7.08 43.79 -33.63
CA HIS A 54 -7.08 45.24 -33.39
C HIS A 54 -6.97 46.07 -34.71
N PRO A 55 -7.80 47.10 -34.91
CA PRO A 55 -7.94 47.83 -36.19
C PRO A 55 -6.68 48.56 -36.71
N ASP A 56 -5.57 48.56 -35.97
CA ASP A 56 -4.28 49.18 -36.34
C ASP A 56 -3.29 48.11 -36.87
N ARG A 57 -3.72 47.32 -37.87
CA ARG A 57 -2.98 46.18 -38.43
C ARG A 57 -1.74 46.63 -39.21
N PRO A 58 -0.52 46.53 -38.63
CA PRO A 58 0.44 45.52 -39.12
C PRO A 58 1.46 44.99 -38.06
N SER A 59 1.16 44.92 -36.75
CA SER A 59 2.20 44.43 -35.79
C SER A 59 1.73 43.61 -34.57
N ALA A 60 0.64 42.84 -34.67
CA ALA A 60 0.20 41.94 -33.58
C ALA A 60 1.33 41.00 -33.10
N SER A 61 2.08 40.40 -34.01
CA SER A 61 3.24 39.56 -33.69
C SER A 61 4.36 40.29 -32.95
N ARG A 62 4.64 41.54 -33.34
CA ARG A 62 5.68 42.37 -32.69
C ARG A 62 5.25 42.79 -31.28
N ARG A 63 3.98 43.11 -31.12
CA ARG A 63 3.36 43.52 -29.86
C ARG A 63 3.29 42.38 -28.84
N ILE A 64 2.98 41.15 -29.27
CA ILE A 64 3.01 39.96 -28.40
C ILE A 64 4.46 39.66 -27.98
N SER A 65 5.41 39.74 -28.92
CA SER A 65 6.82 39.55 -28.62
C SER A 65 7.37 40.61 -27.66
N ASP A 66 6.97 41.87 -27.84
CA ASP A 66 7.31 43.00 -26.96
C ASP A 66 6.71 42.82 -25.55
N LEU A 67 5.42 42.43 -25.46
CA LEU A 67 4.81 42.08 -24.17
C LEU A 67 5.57 40.95 -23.46
N ARG A 68 5.96 39.90 -24.19
CA ARG A 68 6.71 38.78 -23.58
C ARG A 68 8.11 39.20 -23.14
N GLN A 69 8.80 40.02 -23.92
CA GLN A 69 10.13 40.54 -23.55
C GLN A 69 10.07 41.45 -22.32
N ARG A 70 9.02 42.27 -22.22
CA ARG A 70 8.85 43.26 -21.16
C ARG A 70 8.23 42.67 -19.89
N PHE A 71 7.38 41.66 -20.03
CA PHE A 71 6.66 40.99 -18.95
C PHE A 71 6.83 39.47 -19.05
N SER A 72 7.97 38.96 -18.58
CA SER A 72 8.23 37.51 -18.51
C SER A 72 7.20 36.78 -17.65
N ASP A 73 6.63 37.48 -16.67
CA ASP A 73 5.84 36.92 -15.57
C ASP A 73 4.33 37.16 -15.71
N ILE A 74 3.84 37.53 -16.88
CA ILE A 74 2.40 37.67 -17.14
C ILE A 74 1.96 36.57 -18.10
N THR A 75 0.80 35.96 -17.82
CA THR A 75 0.19 35.02 -18.77
C THR A 75 -0.44 35.81 -19.93
N ILE A 76 -0.05 35.54 -21.17
CA ILE A 76 -0.54 36.24 -22.36
C ILE A 76 -1.49 35.32 -23.12
N VAL A 77 -2.78 35.64 -23.17
CA VAL A 77 -3.78 34.90 -23.95
C VAL A 77 -4.22 35.75 -25.13
N VAL A 78 -4.24 35.17 -26.33
CA VAL A 78 -4.53 35.91 -27.57
C VAL A 78 -5.88 35.46 -28.14
N CYS A 79 -6.79 36.39 -28.39
CA CYS A 79 -8.04 36.15 -29.11
C CYS A 79 -7.83 36.36 -30.62
N VAL A 80 -8.44 35.50 -31.44
CA VAL A 80 -8.30 35.53 -32.91
C VAL A 80 -9.66 35.25 -33.58
N GLU A 81 -10.07 36.11 -34.52
CA GLU A 81 -11.22 35.90 -35.40
C GLU A 81 -10.85 35.06 -36.64
N SER A 82 -11.72 34.09 -36.96
CA SER A 82 -11.40 32.88 -37.72
C SER A 82 -11.49 32.98 -39.24
N ASP A 83 -10.78 33.94 -39.85
CA ASP A 83 -10.85 34.15 -41.30
C ASP A 83 -9.63 33.57 -42.02
N HIS A 84 -8.47 33.54 -41.34
CA HIS A 84 -7.17 33.12 -41.90
C HIS A 84 -6.27 32.43 -40.85
N PRO A 85 -6.40 31.12 -40.60
CA PRO A 85 -5.63 30.41 -39.56
C PRO A 85 -4.12 30.32 -39.82
N GLU A 86 -3.65 30.51 -41.06
CA GLU A 86 -2.27 30.24 -41.47
C GLU A 86 -1.25 31.24 -40.91
N GLY A 87 -1.66 32.44 -40.51
CA GLY A 87 -0.81 33.46 -39.90
C GLY A 87 -0.62 33.33 -38.38
N TYR A 88 -1.35 32.42 -37.73
CA TYR A 88 -1.47 32.36 -36.26
C TYR A 88 -0.80 31.13 -35.62
N PHE A 89 -0.27 30.20 -36.42
CA PHE A 89 0.48 29.03 -35.93
C PHE A 89 1.72 29.40 -35.12
N ASP A 90 2.30 30.59 -35.35
CA ASP A 90 3.53 31.05 -34.69
C ASP A 90 3.28 31.85 -33.40
N LEU A 91 2.02 32.06 -32.97
CA LEU A 91 1.71 32.87 -31.78
C LEU A 91 2.36 32.33 -30.50
N GLY A 92 2.46 31.01 -30.36
CA GLY A 92 3.17 30.39 -29.24
C GLY A 92 4.68 30.69 -29.27
N ALA A 93 5.30 30.69 -30.45
CA ALA A 93 6.72 31.03 -30.62
C ALA A 93 7.01 32.52 -30.33
N LEU A 94 5.99 33.38 -30.50
CA LEU A 94 6.05 34.80 -30.19
C LEU A 94 5.84 35.12 -28.70
N GLY A 95 5.46 34.12 -27.90
CA GLY A 95 5.31 34.26 -26.45
C GLY A 95 3.87 34.27 -25.95
N ALA A 96 2.88 33.87 -26.74
CA ALA A 96 1.52 33.62 -26.25
C ALA A 96 1.46 32.30 -25.44
N ASP A 97 0.71 32.31 -24.34
CA ASP A 97 0.49 31.16 -23.45
C ASP A 97 -0.83 30.43 -23.72
N GLY A 98 -1.72 31.06 -24.48
CA GLY A 98 -2.99 30.49 -24.93
C GLY A 98 -3.55 31.26 -26.12
N VAL A 99 -4.35 30.58 -26.94
CA VAL A 99 -5.03 31.17 -28.11
C VAL A 99 -6.51 30.82 -28.03
N LEU A 100 -7.38 31.80 -28.29
CA LEU A 100 -8.84 31.68 -28.28
C LEU A 100 -9.36 31.95 -29.70
N LEU A 101 -10.13 31.01 -30.27
CA LEU A 101 -10.69 31.11 -31.62
C LEU A 101 -12.17 31.55 -31.56
N GLY A 102 -12.51 32.64 -32.26
CA GLY A 102 -13.79 33.35 -32.10
C GLY A 102 -15.03 32.78 -32.80
N ARG A 103 -15.00 31.61 -33.44
CA ARG A 103 -16.08 31.16 -34.36
C ARG A 103 -17.32 30.57 -33.67
N ASP A 104 -17.18 30.03 -32.46
CA ASP A 104 -18.28 29.48 -31.65
C ASP A 104 -18.20 30.12 -30.25
N GLY A 105 -19.04 31.12 -30.00
CA GLY A 105 -18.90 32.08 -28.89
C GLY A 105 -18.42 31.47 -27.56
N PHE A 106 -17.27 31.95 -27.07
CA PHE A 106 -16.65 31.84 -25.73
C PHE A 106 -17.01 30.68 -24.76
N GLY A 107 -17.56 29.57 -25.22
CA GLY A 107 -18.14 28.53 -24.35
C GLY A 107 -17.15 27.95 -23.35
N ASP A 108 -15.87 27.94 -23.71
CA ASP A 108 -14.76 27.44 -22.88
C ASP A 108 -13.66 28.49 -22.59
N ILE A 109 -13.93 29.79 -22.77
CA ILE A 109 -12.90 30.83 -22.53
C ILE A 109 -12.31 30.74 -21.12
N ARG A 110 -13.16 30.45 -20.12
CA ARG A 110 -12.75 30.27 -18.72
C ARG A 110 -11.80 29.09 -18.56
N ALA A 111 -12.10 27.95 -19.20
CA ALA A 111 -11.26 26.75 -19.13
C ALA A 111 -9.91 26.99 -19.83
N ASN A 112 -9.91 27.66 -20.97
CA ASN A 112 -8.71 27.98 -21.73
C ASN A 112 -7.79 28.98 -21.01
N VAL A 113 -8.36 30.02 -20.39
CA VAL A 113 -7.60 30.97 -19.57
C VAL A 113 -7.00 30.29 -18.33
N GLU A 114 -7.77 29.44 -17.63
CA GLU A 114 -7.23 28.67 -16.50
C GLU A 114 -6.16 27.65 -16.94
N HIS A 115 -6.29 27.06 -18.13
CA HIS A 115 -5.25 26.20 -18.71
C HIS A 115 -3.96 26.97 -18.98
N ALA A 116 -4.03 28.14 -19.63
CA ALA A 116 -2.88 29.00 -19.91
C ALA A 116 -2.19 29.51 -18.62
N LEU A 117 -2.99 29.87 -17.61
CA LEU A 117 -2.50 30.24 -16.28
C LEU A 117 -1.76 29.08 -15.62
N THR A 118 -2.33 27.86 -15.67
CA THR A 118 -1.72 26.66 -15.10
C THR A 118 -0.42 26.28 -15.82
N ALA A 119 -0.40 26.35 -17.15
CA ALA A 119 0.79 26.09 -17.97
C ALA A 119 1.92 27.08 -17.68
N THR A 120 1.59 28.37 -17.53
CA THR A 120 2.56 29.42 -17.18
C THR A 120 3.16 29.19 -15.80
N ARG A 121 2.34 28.85 -14.80
CA ARG A 121 2.83 28.53 -13.45
C ARG A 121 3.70 27.28 -13.41
N ALA A 122 3.29 26.23 -14.12
CA ALA A 122 4.07 25.00 -14.21
C ALA A 122 5.46 25.27 -14.81
N ARG A 123 5.56 26.10 -15.85
CA ARG A 123 6.86 26.53 -16.42
C ARG A 123 7.71 27.31 -15.42
N ARG A 124 7.12 28.20 -14.62
CA ARG A 124 7.87 28.91 -13.56
C ARG A 124 8.42 27.97 -12.50
N VAL A 125 7.60 27.01 -12.05
CA VAL A 125 8.06 26.00 -11.10
C VAL A 125 9.16 25.15 -11.73
N GLU A 126 9.03 24.79 -13.01
CA GLU A 126 10.08 24.10 -13.76
C GLU A 126 11.40 24.89 -13.78
N ASP A 127 11.35 26.19 -14.09
CA ASP A 127 12.52 27.05 -14.17
C ASP A 127 13.18 27.29 -12.81
N LEU A 128 12.39 27.50 -11.75
CA LEU A 128 12.86 27.57 -10.37
C LEU A 128 13.56 26.27 -9.97
N LEU A 129 12.96 25.13 -10.32
CA LEU A 129 13.48 23.81 -10.00
C LEU A 129 14.70 23.43 -10.82
N ARG A 130 14.89 23.99 -12.02
CA ARG A 130 16.03 23.67 -12.89
C ARG A 130 17.38 23.94 -12.22
N SER A 131 17.42 24.89 -11.29
CA SER A 131 18.61 25.22 -10.49
C SER A 131 18.79 24.36 -9.23
N ARG A 132 17.72 23.69 -8.76
CA ARG A 132 17.68 22.95 -7.49
C ARG A 132 17.61 21.43 -7.69
N ILE A 133 17.11 20.96 -8.83
CA ILE A 133 16.82 19.55 -9.12
C ILE A 133 17.30 19.22 -10.55
N PRO A 134 18.09 18.14 -10.74
CA PRO A 134 18.52 17.72 -12.08
C PRO A 134 17.35 17.24 -12.96
N ALA A 135 17.50 17.38 -14.28
CA ALA A 135 16.58 16.77 -15.24
C ALA A 135 16.54 15.23 -15.05
N PRO A 136 15.37 14.58 -15.23
CA PRO A 136 14.10 15.11 -15.74
C PRO A 136 13.13 15.65 -14.66
N GLY A 137 13.57 15.79 -13.40
CA GLY A 137 12.71 16.15 -12.26
C GLY A 137 11.83 17.39 -12.44
N PRO A 138 12.38 18.55 -12.85
CA PRO A 138 11.58 19.76 -13.06
C PRO A 138 10.46 19.57 -14.09
N ALA A 139 10.75 18.90 -15.20
CA ALA A 139 9.79 18.64 -16.27
C ALA A 139 8.65 17.71 -15.82
N VAL A 140 8.98 16.68 -15.01
CA VAL A 140 7.98 15.79 -14.41
C VAL A 140 7.04 16.55 -13.48
N ILE A 141 7.57 17.39 -12.60
CA ILE A 141 6.75 18.18 -11.66
C ILE A 141 5.88 19.18 -12.43
N ALA A 142 6.43 19.86 -13.43
CA ALA A 142 5.68 20.78 -14.27
C ALA A 142 4.56 20.07 -15.06
N TRP A 143 4.85 18.87 -15.59
CA TRP A 143 3.84 18.04 -16.22
C TRP A 143 2.73 17.66 -15.24
N ALA A 144 3.10 17.22 -14.03
CA ALA A 144 2.16 16.85 -12.99
C ALA A 144 1.26 18.02 -12.59
N MET A 145 1.80 19.23 -12.46
CA MET A 145 1.01 20.44 -12.18
C MET A 145 0.02 20.78 -13.29
N ARG A 146 0.38 20.54 -14.57
CA ARG A 146 -0.51 20.77 -15.72
C ARG A 146 -1.65 19.75 -15.80
N HIS A 147 -1.42 18.53 -15.31
CA HIS A 147 -2.34 17.39 -15.46
C HIS A 147 -2.90 16.87 -14.13
N ALA A 148 -2.77 17.63 -13.05
CA ALA A 148 -3.13 17.20 -11.71
C ALA A 148 -4.66 17.00 -11.59
N GLY A 149 -5.04 15.76 -11.29
CA GLY A 149 -6.42 15.28 -11.16
C GLY A 149 -6.51 13.74 -11.08
N PRO A 150 -7.72 13.16 -11.09
CA PRO A 150 -7.94 11.70 -11.01
C PRO A 150 -7.29 10.91 -12.15
N GLU A 151 -7.08 11.58 -13.28
CA GLU A 151 -6.54 11.04 -14.53
C GLU A 151 -5.00 11.05 -14.57
N THR A 152 -4.31 11.63 -13.58
CA THR A 152 -2.84 11.67 -13.55
C THR A 152 -2.28 10.27 -13.22
N SER A 153 -1.45 9.70 -14.11
CA SER A 153 -0.76 8.42 -13.87
C SER A 153 0.68 8.44 -14.37
N VAL A 154 1.49 7.50 -13.87
CA VAL A 154 2.88 7.32 -14.31
C VAL A 154 2.92 6.90 -15.77
N GLU A 155 1.94 6.12 -16.23
CA GLU A 155 1.81 5.69 -17.62
C GLU A 155 1.61 6.90 -18.55
N ARG A 156 0.67 7.80 -18.23
CA ARG A 156 0.45 9.02 -19.04
C ARG A 156 1.66 9.94 -19.03
N LEU A 157 2.32 10.11 -17.88
CA LEU A 157 3.55 10.86 -17.77
C LEU A 157 4.65 10.27 -18.66
N SER A 158 4.86 8.95 -18.57
CA SER A 158 5.89 8.26 -19.32
C SER A 158 5.66 8.40 -20.83
N VAL A 159 4.42 8.18 -21.28
CA VAL A 159 4.01 8.40 -22.69
C VAL A 159 4.29 9.85 -23.13
N SER A 160 3.93 10.84 -22.31
CA SER A 160 4.15 12.25 -22.64
C SER A 160 5.62 12.66 -22.72
N LEU A 161 6.50 11.92 -22.04
CA LEU A 161 7.95 12.11 -22.07
C LEU A 161 8.64 11.19 -23.10
N GLY A 162 7.89 10.37 -23.84
CA GLY A 162 8.45 9.40 -24.78
C GLY A 162 9.24 8.26 -24.10
N LEU A 163 8.92 7.96 -22.83
CA LEU A 163 9.59 6.95 -22.01
C LEU A 163 8.64 5.82 -21.65
N THR A 164 9.20 4.66 -21.30
CA THR A 164 8.46 3.63 -20.56
C THR A 164 8.44 3.98 -19.06
N PRO A 165 7.46 3.48 -18.28
CA PRO A 165 7.45 3.66 -16.83
C PRO A 165 8.71 3.18 -16.11
N SER A 166 9.37 2.13 -16.61
CA SER A 166 10.66 1.70 -16.06
C SER A 166 11.78 2.68 -16.40
N ALA A 167 11.89 3.12 -17.66
CA ALA A 167 12.94 4.03 -18.10
C ALA A 167 12.85 5.39 -17.38
N LEU A 168 11.64 5.89 -17.14
CA LEU A 168 11.43 7.09 -16.34
C LEU A 168 11.87 6.91 -14.88
N ARG A 169 11.54 5.75 -14.29
CA ARG A 169 11.96 5.42 -12.92
C ARG A 169 13.48 5.33 -12.81
N ASP A 170 14.12 4.64 -13.75
CA ASP A 170 15.57 4.46 -13.80
C ASP A 170 16.26 5.82 -13.97
N ALA A 171 15.78 6.65 -14.90
CA ALA A 171 16.32 7.99 -15.13
C ALA A 171 16.23 8.89 -13.87
N LEU A 172 15.10 8.86 -13.15
CA LEU A 172 14.95 9.61 -11.91
C LEU A 172 15.84 9.05 -10.78
N GLN A 173 15.97 7.73 -10.71
CA GLN A 173 16.80 7.06 -9.73
C GLN A 173 18.30 7.36 -9.94
N GLU A 174 18.78 7.39 -11.17
CA GLU A 174 20.16 7.73 -11.53
C GLU A 174 20.57 9.12 -11.03
N VAL A 175 19.65 10.09 -11.10
CA VAL A 175 19.89 11.46 -10.62
C VAL A 175 19.53 11.65 -9.14
N GLY A 176 19.18 10.56 -8.44
CA GLY A 176 18.88 10.56 -7.01
C GLY A 176 17.60 11.30 -6.64
N LEU A 177 16.59 11.27 -7.52
CA LEU A 177 15.28 11.88 -7.31
C LEU A 177 14.21 10.88 -6.84
N PRO A 178 13.12 11.38 -6.26
CA PRO A 178 11.98 10.54 -5.86
C PRO A 178 11.38 9.76 -7.04
N SER A 179 10.64 8.70 -6.71
CA SER A 179 9.91 7.89 -7.70
C SER A 179 8.98 8.75 -8.57
N PRO A 180 8.66 8.34 -9.81
CA PRO A 180 7.72 9.07 -10.66
C PRO A 180 6.40 9.40 -9.94
N VAL A 181 5.89 8.45 -9.15
CA VAL A 181 4.66 8.59 -8.35
C VAL A 181 4.79 9.72 -7.33
N ARG A 182 5.89 9.75 -6.58
CA ARG A 182 6.13 10.77 -5.56
C ARG A 182 6.28 12.16 -6.18
N LEU A 183 6.87 12.27 -7.37
CA LEU A 183 6.92 13.53 -8.12
C LEU A 183 5.55 13.96 -8.67
N LEU A 184 4.70 13.01 -9.09
CA LEU A 184 3.32 13.31 -9.47
C LEU A 184 2.52 13.85 -8.29
N LEU A 185 2.70 13.26 -7.10
CA LEU A 185 2.11 13.74 -5.86
C LEU A 185 2.60 15.15 -5.51
N TRP A 186 3.89 15.43 -5.67
CA TRP A 186 4.42 16.78 -5.48
C TRP A 186 3.73 17.79 -6.40
N GLY A 187 3.56 17.47 -7.68
CA GLY A 187 2.83 18.31 -8.62
C GLY A 187 1.38 18.58 -8.19
N ARG A 188 0.67 17.57 -7.66
CA ARG A 188 -0.68 17.73 -7.11
C ARG A 188 -0.70 18.65 -5.89
N LEU A 189 0.24 18.47 -4.94
CA LEU A 189 0.34 19.31 -3.74
C LEU A 189 0.74 20.76 -4.07
N LEU A 190 1.62 20.97 -5.04
CA LEU A 190 1.99 22.30 -5.54
C LEU A 190 0.81 23.01 -6.18
N GLN A 191 0.01 22.29 -6.98
CA GLN A 191 -1.24 22.82 -7.51
C GLN A 191 -2.25 23.12 -6.40
N ALA A 192 -2.29 22.30 -5.34
CA ALA A 192 -3.12 22.55 -4.17
C ALA A 192 -2.72 23.84 -3.45
N GLY A 193 -1.41 24.06 -3.24
CA GLY A 193 -0.92 25.29 -2.63
C GLY A 193 -1.25 26.55 -3.43
N ASP A 194 -1.19 26.47 -4.76
CA ASP A 194 -1.63 27.55 -5.65
C ASP A 194 -3.15 27.82 -5.55
N ARG A 195 -3.96 26.76 -5.37
CA ARG A 195 -5.42 26.90 -5.25
C ARG A 195 -5.87 27.39 -3.86
N LEU A 196 -5.15 27.01 -2.80
CA LEU A 196 -5.44 27.39 -1.40
C LEU A 196 -5.03 28.83 -1.07
N ALA A 197 -3.94 29.33 -1.65
CA ALA A 197 -3.48 30.70 -1.41
C ALA A 197 -4.31 31.78 -2.13
N ARG A 198 -5.41 31.39 -2.80
CA ARG A 198 -6.37 32.34 -3.38
C ARG A 198 -7.56 32.45 -2.45
N ASP A 199 -7.81 33.68 -1.97
CA ASP A 199 -8.97 33.98 -1.13
C ASP A 199 -10.26 33.43 -1.75
N GLY A 200 -11.03 32.67 -0.94
CA GLY A 200 -12.40 32.27 -1.24
C GLY A 200 -12.65 30.85 -1.75
N ARG A 201 -11.66 29.92 -1.78
CA ARG A 201 -11.94 28.49 -2.03
C ARG A 201 -11.97 27.67 -0.73
N HIS A 202 -13.01 26.87 -0.55
CA HIS A 202 -13.05 25.90 0.55
C HIS A 202 -12.04 24.77 0.30
N VAL A 203 -11.36 24.34 1.36
CA VAL A 203 -10.35 23.24 1.32
C VAL A 203 -10.91 21.98 0.68
N GLU A 204 -12.21 21.73 0.89
CA GLU A 204 -12.94 20.60 0.36
C GLU A 204 -13.05 20.63 -1.17
N ASP A 205 -13.35 21.78 -1.77
CA ASP A 205 -13.39 21.94 -3.24
C ASP A 205 -12.01 21.72 -3.87
N VAL A 206 -10.96 22.21 -3.20
CA VAL A 206 -9.58 22.00 -3.64
C VAL A 206 -9.21 20.52 -3.56
N ALA A 207 -9.57 19.84 -2.48
CA ALA A 207 -9.33 18.40 -2.31
C ALA A 207 -10.01 17.59 -3.42
N PHE A 208 -11.32 17.77 -3.63
CA PHE A 208 -12.07 17.02 -4.64
C PHE A 208 -11.58 17.30 -6.06
N SER A 209 -11.29 18.55 -6.40
CA SER A 209 -10.79 18.92 -7.74
C SER A 209 -9.38 18.40 -8.05
N LEU A 210 -8.64 17.95 -7.04
CA LEU A 210 -7.33 17.29 -7.18
C LEU A 210 -7.45 15.75 -7.11
N GLY A 211 -8.68 15.26 -6.99
CA GLY A 211 -9.00 13.84 -6.97
C GLY A 211 -9.15 13.25 -5.57
N TYR A 212 -8.86 13.96 -4.47
CA TYR A 212 -8.98 13.42 -3.12
C TYR A 212 -10.43 13.10 -2.75
N SER A 213 -10.64 11.99 -2.06
CA SER A 213 -11.99 11.52 -1.67
C SER A 213 -12.63 12.30 -0.53
N THR A 214 -11.83 13.04 0.25
CA THR A 214 -12.27 13.89 1.36
C THR A 214 -11.23 14.99 1.60
N SER A 215 -11.64 16.09 2.23
CA SER A 215 -10.74 17.15 2.73
C SER A 215 -9.72 16.61 3.75
N THR A 216 -10.10 15.61 4.56
CA THR A 216 -9.21 14.94 5.54
C THR A 216 -8.10 14.14 4.87
N ALA A 217 -8.40 13.37 3.82
CA ALA A 217 -7.39 12.61 3.06
C ALA A 217 -6.35 13.55 2.43
N PHE A 218 -6.83 14.67 1.88
CA PHE A 218 -5.97 15.74 1.37
C PHE A 218 -5.08 16.36 2.46
N ALA A 219 -5.65 16.70 3.62
CA ALA A 219 -4.89 17.26 4.74
C ALA A 219 -3.82 16.29 5.26
N ARG A 220 -4.13 14.99 5.35
CA ARG A 220 -3.16 13.94 5.73
C ARG A 220 -2.02 13.83 4.72
N ALA A 221 -2.31 13.85 3.43
CA ALA A 221 -1.28 13.84 2.38
C ALA A 221 -0.37 15.08 2.46
N MET A 222 -0.95 16.27 2.65
CA MET A 222 -0.17 17.50 2.80
C MET A 222 0.74 17.45 4.05
N LYS A 223 0.22 16.94 5.17
CA LYS A 223 1.00 16.79 6.40
C LYS A 223 2.11 15.77 6.27
N LEU A 224 1.83 14.61 5.65
CA LEU A 224 2.79 13.53 5.49
C LEU A 224 3.96 13.93 4.58
N HIS A 225 3.66 14.56 3.44
CA HIS A 225 4.66 14.80 2.39
C HIS A 225 5.32 16.16 2.49
N ALA A 226 4.58 17.21 2.86
CA ALA A 226 5.10 18.56 2.98
C ALA A 226 5.25 19.03 4.44
N GLY A 227 4.74 18.30 5.44
CA GLY A 227 4.77 18.75 6.84
C GLY A 227 3.76 19.85 7.18
N LEU A 228 2.99 20.29 6.18
CA LEU A 228 2.10 21.45 6.23
C LEU A 228 0.62 21.02 6.37
N THR A 229 -0.20 21.91 6.89
CA THR A 229 -1.66 21.83 6.89
C THR A 229 -2.25 22.75 5.83
N PRO A 230 -3.48 22.49 5.34
CA PRO A 230 -4.13 23.39 4.38
C PRO A 230 -4.24 24.84 4.87
N ALA A 231 -4.41 25.05 6.18
CA ALA A 231 -4.49 26.38 6.80
C ALA A 231 -3.15 27.14 6.81
N GLU A 232 -2.03 26.44 7.04
CA GLU A 232 -0.68 27.03 6.95
C GLU A 232 -0.34 27.42 5.50
N VAL A 233 -0.85 26.66 4.52
CA VAL A 233 -0.64 26.95 3.10
C VAL A 233 -1.51 28.12 2.62
N SER A 234 -2.76 28.23 3.09
CA SER A 234 -3.65 29.35 2.72
C SER A 234 -3.20 30.70 3.26
N SER A 235 -2.43 30.73 4.35
CA SER A 235 -1.94 31.95 5.00
C SER A 235 -0.54 32.39 4.55
N SER A 236 0.06 31.70 3.57
CA SER A 236 1.43 31.92 3.08
C SER A 236 1.49 32.10 1.56
N SER A 237 2.69 32.15 0.97
CA SER A 237 2.89 32.24 -0.49
C SER A 237 2.51 30.95 -1.27
N GLY A 238 1.57 30.15 -0.75
CA GLY A 238 0.94 29.02 -1.42
C GLY A 238 1.90 27.96 -1.94
N ALA A 239 1.94 27.80 -3.26
CA ALA A 239 2.77 26.81 -3.95
C ALA A 239 4.27 26.95 -3.64
N ARG A 240 4.76 28.16 -3.34
CA ARG A 240 6.17 28.37 -2.99
C ARG A 240 6.50 27.76 -1.62
N THR A 241 5.64 27.98 -0.63
CA THR A 241 5.78 27.36 0.70
C THR A 241 5.77 25.83 0.61
N VAL A 242 4.86 25.29 -0.21
CA VAL A 242 4.79 23.84 -0.45
C VAL A 242 6.06 23.34 -1.15
N LEU A 243 6.57 24.08 -2.14
CA LEU A 243 7.78 23.71 -2.87
C LEU A 243 9.01 23.65 -1.95
N ASP A 244 9.23 24.70 -1.16
CA ASP A 244 10.36 24.76 -0.24
C ASP A 244 10.28 23.64 0.80
N ALA A 245 9.10 23.38 1.37
CA ALA A 245 8.90 22.29 2.32
C ALA A 245 9.14 20.89 1.71
N LEU A 246 8.73 20.66 0.45
CA LEU A 246 8.97 19.40 -0.25
C LEU A 246 10.48 19.20 -0.54
N ILE A 247 11.18 20.25 -0.94
CA ILE A 247 12.63 20.21 -1.21
C ILE A 247 13.40 20.00 0.09
N ASP A 248 13.13 20.78 1.14
CA ASP A 248 13.84 20.70 2.42
C ASP A 248 13.70 19.32 3.04
N ARG A 249 12.49 18.71 2.97
CA ARG A 249 12.28 17.33 3.43
C ARG A 249 12.99 16.31 2.55
N SER A 250 13.06 16.54 1.24
CA SER A 250 13.80 15.67 0.32
C SER A 250 15.31 15.73 0.57
N ASP A 251 15.83 16.92 0.84
CA ASP A 251 17.24 17.15 1.16
C ASP A 251 17.60 16.60 2.55
N ALA A 252 16.72 16.79 3.55
CA ALA A 252 16.86 16.16 4.86
C ALA A 252 16.83 14.62 4.76
N ALA A 253 15.94 14.06 3.95
CA ALA A 253 15.89 12.61 3.69
C ALA A 253 17.16 12.12 2.98
N ARG A 254 17.72 12.89 2.03
CA ARG A 254 19.03 12.59 1.42
C ARG A 254 20.17 12.72 2.42
N ALA A 255 20.09 13.67 3.35
CA ALA A 255 21.09 13.91 4.38
C ALA A 255 21.05 12.89 5.53
N ALA A 256 19.93 12.18 5.72
CA ALA A 256 19.82 11.10 6.69
C ALA A 256 20.38 9.75 6.17
N LEU A 257 20.79 9.67 4.90
CA LEU A 257 21.35 8.44 4.32
C LEU A 257 22.79 8.16 4.86
N PRO A 258 23.14 6.89 5.10
CA PRO A 258 24.49 6.46 5.44
C PRO A 258 25.58 7.00 4.50
N GLU A 259 26.79 7.25 5.03
CA GLU A 259 27.89 7.93 4.32
C GLU A 259 28.39 7.15 3.09
N ASP A 260 28.38 5.82 3.15
CA ASP A 260 28.67 4.91 2.05
C ASP A 260 27.65 5.02 0.89
N ALA A 261 26.37 5.28 1.21
CA ALA A 261 25.32 5.56 0.24
C ALA A 261 25.44 6.96 -0.40
N ARG A 262 26.01 7.94 0.32
CA ARG A 262 26.32 9.28 -0.20
C ARG A 262 27.55 9.29 -1.10
N LEU A 263 28.63 8.61 -0.70
CA LEU A 263 29.89 8.53 -1.47
C LEU A 263 29.72 7.75 -2.78
N ARG A 264 28.89 6.69 -2.80
CA ARG A 264 28.51 5.96 -4.03
C ARG A 264 27.66 6.78 -5.01
N ARG A 265 27.01 7.87 -4.55
CA ARG A 265 26.25 8.82 -5.39
C ARG A 265 27.04 10.09 -5.74
N GLY A 266 28.04 10.45 -4.92
CA GLY A 266 28.89 11.64 -5.08
C GLY A 266 30.21 11.38 -5.81
N GLY A 267 30.55 10.12 -6.13
CA GLY A 267 31.71 9.78 -6.94
C GLY A 267 31.60 10.45 -8.31
N GLY A 268 32.43 11.46 -8.54
CA GLY A 268 32.50 12.19 -9.80
C GLY A 268 32.74 11.26 -10.98
N ALA A 269 31.65 10.86 -11.63
CA ALA A 269 31.73 10.20 -12.93
C ALA A 269 32.13 11.28 -13.93
N SER A 270 33.36 11.18 -14.44
CA SER A 270 33.75 11.79 -15.69
C SER A 270 32.66 11.49 -16.72
N PHE A 271 31.90 12.51 -17.11
CA PHE A 271 30.81 12.41 -18.07
C PHE A 271 31.30 11.73 -19.36
N GLY A 272 30.89 10.49 -19.59
CA GLY A 272 31.09 9.81 -20.86
C GLY A 272 30.37 10.57 -21.98
N ARG A 273 31.07 10.87 -23.07
CA ARG A 273 30.56 11.56 -24.28
C ARG A 273 29.22 11.01 -24.80
N SER A 274 28.91 9.74 -24.53
CA SER A 274 27.69 9.04 -24.91
C SER A 274 26.43 9.47 -24.14
N ALA A 275 26.55 9.91 -22.88
CA ALA A 275 25.41 10.37 -22.07
C ALA A 275 24.96 11.80 -22.42
N ARG A 276 25.90 12.67 -22.82
CA ARG A 276 25.60 14.03 -23.30
C ARG A 276 24.79 14.04 -24.59
N VAL A 277 24.95 13.01 -25.44
CA VAL A 277 24.20 12.88 -26.71
C VAL A 277 22.77 12.38 -26.47
N ARG A 278 22.51 11.60 -25.41
CA ARG A 278 21.16 11.12 -25.07
C ARG A 278 20.31 12.15 -24.32
N LEU A 279 20.91 13.00 -23.48
CA LEU A 279 20.17 14.06 -22.77
C LEU A 279 19.91 15.32 -23.64
N ALA A 280 20.81 15.66 -24.57
CA ALA A 280 20.60 16.80 -25.47
C ALA A 280 19.56 16.53 -26.57
N GLY A 281 19.31 15.25 -26.91
CA GLY A 281 18.30 14.86 -27.90
C GLY A 281 16.85 15.00 -27.44
N LEU A 282 16.61 15.14 -26.13
CA LEU A 282 15.26 15.14 -25.55
C LEU A 282 14.51 16.48 -25.72
N ALA A 283 15.19 17.57 -26.07
CA ALA A 283 14.59 18.89 -26.24
C ALA A 283 14.21 19.22 -27.71
N THR A 284 14.63 18.41 -28.68
CA THR A 284 14.48 18.73 -30.12
C THR A 284 13.46 17.83 -30.85
N MET A 285 12.93 16.80 -30.20
CA MET A 285 12.01 15.82 -30.82
C MET A 285 10.52 16.21 -30.67
N LEU A 286 10.17 17.48 -30.90
CA LEU A 286 8.79 17.97 -30.82
C LEU A 286 8.16 18.39 -32.16
N THR A 287 8.70 17.95 -33.30
CA THR A 287 8.09 18.33 -34.60
C THR A 287 7.75 17.23 -35.59
N LEU A 288 8.26 15.99 -35.52
CA LEU A 288 7.90 14.99 -36.53
C LEU A 288 8.01 13.58 -35.97
N THR A 289 6.88 12.90 -35.73
CA THR A 289 6.66 11.50 -36.14
C THR A 289 5.25 11.03 -35.80
N GLY A 290 4.39 10.98 -36.82
CA GLY A 290 3.45 9.89 -36.92
C GLY A 290 4.19 8.66 -37.46
N CYS A 291 4.10 7.54 -36.75
CA CYS A 291 4.30 6.21 -37.32
C CYS A 291 3.52 5.21 -36.48
N ALA A 292 2.52 4.60 -37.11
CA ALA A 292 1.75 3.50 -36.57
C ALA A 292 2.65 2.28 -36.33
N THR A 293 2.66 1.75 -35.12
CA THR A 293 3.19 0.41 -34.85
C THR A 293 2.13 -0.63 -35.20
N LEU A 294 2.36 -1.38 -36.28
CA LEU A 294 1.62 -2.59 -36.61
C LEU A 294 1.96 -3.67 -35.55
N GLY A 295 1.06 -3.85 -34.59
CA GLY A 295 1.14 -4.94 -33.62
C GLY A 295 0.60 -6.23 -34.22
N VAL A 296 1.42 -7.29 -34.19
CA VAL A 296 1.04 -8.66 -34.53
C VAL A 296 -0.08 -9.10 -33.58
N GLY A 297 -1.26 -9.36 -34.14
CA GLY A 297 -2.48 -9.69 -33.41
C GLY A 297 -2.51 -11.16 -33.00
N GLY A 298 -2.02 -11.47 -31.80
CA GLY A 298 -2.44 -12.68 -31.10
C GLY A 298 -3.93 -12.64 -30.75
N PRO A 299 -4.56 -13.79 -30.44
CA PRO A 299 -5.98 -13.85 -30.08
C PRO A 299 -6.30 -12.85 -28.96
N ARG A 300 -7.41 -12.12 -29.13
CA ARG A 300 -7.88 -11.10 -28.18
C ARG A 300 -8.84 -11.76 -27.19
N VAL A 301 -8.78 -11.34 -25.92
CA VAL A 301 -9.78 -11.71 -24.90
C VAL A 301 -11.18 -11.41 -25.44
N ASP A 302 -12.08 -12.41 -25.42
CA ASP A 302 -13.49 -12.23 -25.77
C ASP A 302 -14.22 -11.47 -24.66
N ARG A 303 -14.22 -10.14 -24.78
CA ARG A 303 -14.90 -9.26 -23.82
C ARG A 303 -16.39 -9.54 -23.75
N GLY A 304 -17.03 -9.89 -24.88
CA GLY A 304 -18.46 -10.17 -24.95
C GLY A 304 -18.84 -11.46 -24.22
N ALA A 305 -17.97 -12.46 -24.20
CA ALA A 305 -18.17 -13.66 -23.37
C ALA A 305 -18.15 -13.32 -21.87
N ILE A 306 -17.20 -12.48 -21.44
CA ILE A 306 -17.12 -12.03 -20.04
C ILE A 306 -18.36 -11.21 -19.68
N ASP A 307 -18.75 -10.25 -20.53
CA ASP A 307 -19.94 -9.41 -20.32
C ASP A 307 -21.21 -10.26 -20.15
N ARG A 308 -21.41 -11.29 -20.98
CA ARG A 308 -22.53 -12.23 -20.84
C ARG A 308 -22.55 -12.99 -19.51
N ILE A 309 -21.39 -13.33 -18.95
CA ILE A 309 -21.32 -14.02 -17.64
C ILE A 309 -21.76 -13.07 -16.53
N VAL A 310 -21.23 -11.84 -16.54
CA VAL A 310 -21.47 -10.87 -15.47
C VAL A 310 -22.81 -10.15 -15.57
N GLU A 311 -23.48 -10.22 -16.72
CA GLU A 311 -24.82 -9.69 -16.97
C GLU A 311 -25.90 -10.76 -16.94
N ALA A 312 -25.55 -12.04 -16.74
CA ALA A 312 -26.53 -13.12 -16.62
C ALA A 312 -27.28 -13.03 -15.28
N PRO A 313 -28.62 -13.02 -15.26
CA PRO A 313 -29.35 -13.06 -14.00
C PRO A 313 -29.09 -14.35 -13.20
N PRO A 314 -28.90 -14.29 -11.87
CA PRO A 314 -28.94 -13.11 -10.98
C PRO A 314 -27.55 -12.50 -10.69
N ILE A 315 -26.51 -12.82 -11.46
CA ILE A 315 -25.15 -12.26 -11.28
C ILE A 315 -25.11 -10.76 -11.60
N ASP A 316 -25.97 -10.30 -12.50
CA ASP A 316 -26.19 -8.90 -12.86
C ASP A 316 -26.53 -7.98 -11.68
N GLN A 317 -27.06 -8.54 -10.59
CA GLN A 317 -27.39 -7.80 -9.35
C GLN A 317 -26.19 -7.60 -8.43
N ILE A 318 -25.06 -8.27 -8.68
CA ILE A 318 -23.89 -8.23 -7.81
C ILE A 318 -23.01 -7.04 -8.17
N HIS A 319 -22.53 -6.30 -7.16
CA HIS A 319 -21.48 -5.31 -7.41
C HIS A 319 -20.18 -6.04 -7.71
N MET A 320 -19.76 -6.02 -8.98
CA MET A 320 -18.56 -6.72 -9.47
C MET A 320 -17.56 -5.76 -10.12
N GLY A 321 -16.30 -5.88 -9.73
CA GLY A 321 -15.14 -5.18 -10.29
C GLY A 321 -14.13 -6.16 -10.85
N ILE A 322 -13.69 -5.91 -12.08
CA ILE A 322 -12.73 -6.75 -12.81
C ILE A 322 -11.69 -5.84 -13.44
N LEU A 323 -10.42 -6.20 -13.28
CA LEU A 323 -9.35 -5.72 -14.13
C LEU A 323 -8.47 -6.89 -14.55
N ALA A 324 -8.17 -7.01 -15.84
CA ALA A 324 -7.21 -7.94 -16.38
C ALA A 324 -6.26 -7.20 -17.33
N VAL A 325 -4.95 -7.34 -17.11
CA VAL A 325 -3.91 -6.69 -17.89
C VAL A 325 -2.91 -7.72 -18.40
N ASP A 326 -2.37 -7.46 -19.57
CA ASP A 326 -1.21 -8.19 -20.10
C ASP A 326 0.00 -7.94 -19.19
N ALA A 327 0.63 -9.00 -18.70
CA ALA A 327 1.62 -8.90 -17.62
C ALA A 327 2.95 -8.28 -18.08
N GLU A 328 3.25 -8.35 -19.38
CA GLU A 328 4.48 -7.81 -19.97
C GLU A 328 4.32 -6.35 -20.40
N THR A 329 3.23 -6.05 -21.11
CA THR A 329 2.99 -4.71 -21.68
C THR A 329 2.21 -3.77 -20.76
N GLY A 330 1.54 -4.32 -19.73
CA GLY A 330 0.61 -3.57 -18.88
C GLY A 330 -0.68 -3.16 -19.57
N ARG A 331 -0.91 -3.59 -20.82
CA ARG A 331 -2.09 -3.22 -21.60
C ARG A 331 -3.35 -3.86 -21.01
N THR A 332 -4.37 -3.04 -20.77
CA THR A 332 -5.69 -3.51 -20.31
C THR A 332 -6.35 -4.42 -21.35
N LEU A 333 -6.62 -5.66 -20.94
CA LEU A 333 -7.33 -6.66 -21.73
C LEU A 333 -8.84 -6.59 -21.47
N TYR A 334 -9.24 -6.46 -20.21
CA TYR A 334 -10.62 -6.28 -19.78
C TYR A 334 -10.67 -5.38 -18.54
N SER A 335 -11.69 -4.53 -18.43
CA SER A 335 -11.90 -3.65 -17.28
C SER A 335 -13.38 -3.38 -17.07
N ARG A 336 -13.87 -3.61 -15.87
CA ARG A 336 -15.23 -3.30 -15.39
C ARG A 336 -15.13 -2.79 -13.97
N ASN A 337 -15.61 -1.58 -13.69
CA ASN A 337 -15.56 -0.99 -12.33
C ASN A 337 -14.17 -1.03 -11.66
N ALA A 338 -13.08 -1.01 -12.44
CA ALA A 338 -11.72 -1.20 -11.92
C ALA A 338 -11.26 -0.11 -10.93
N HIS A 339 -11.93 1.06 -10.92
CA HIS A 339 -11.70 2.19 -10.03
C HIS A 339 -12.67 2.23 -8.83
N ARG A 340 -13.64 1.32 -8.76
CA ARG A 340 -14.61 1.25 -7.66
C ARG A 340 -14.03 0.47 -6.49
N LYS A 341 -14.43 0.85 -5.28
CA LYS A 341 -13.98 0.23 -4.02
C LYS A 341 -14.83 -0.98 -3.69
N PHE A 342 -14.15 -2.02 -3.25
CA PHE A 342 -14.75 -3.27 -2.82
C PHE A 342 -14.18 -3.67 -1.47
N VAL A 343 -14.99 -4.33 -0.65
CA VAL A 343 -14.46 -5.11 0.47
C VAL A 343 -13.71 -6.31 -0.13
N PRO A 344 -12.39 -6.45 0.08
CA PRO A 344 -11.60 -7.47 -0.60
C PRO A 344 -11.75 -8.89 -0.08
N ALA A 345 -12.24 -9.07 1.15
CA ALA A 345 -11.97 -10.27 1.94
C ALA A 345 -10.46 -10.58 1.96
N SER A 346 -10.06 -11.86 1.97
CA SER A 346 -8.66 -12.30 2.03
C SER A 346 -7.73 -11.82 0.90
N ASN A 347 -8.22 -11.12 -0.13
CA ASN A 347 -7.33 -10.43 -1.07
C ASN A 347 -6.58 -9.26 -0.40
N GLN A 348 -7.03 -8.81 0.78
CA GLN A 348 -6.27 -7.93 1.67
C GLN A 348 -4.88 -8.47 2.00
N LYS A 349 -4.74 -9.80 2.10
CA LYS A 349 -3.45 -10.46 2.37
C LYS A 349 -2.40 -10.14 1.32
N ILE A 350 -2.79 -9.90 0.06
CA ILE A 350 -1.87 -9.46 -1.00
C ILE A 350 -1.16 -8.16 -0.62
N LEU A 351 -1.88 -7.22 0.01
CA LEU A 351 -1.32 -5.92 0.42
C LEU A 351 -0.27 -6.13 1.51
N VAL A 352 -0.60 -6.95 2.52
CA VAL A 352 0.27 -7.20 3.68
C VAL A 352 1.48 -8.03 3.29
N THR A 353 1.31 -9.14 2.58
CA THR A 353 2.42 -10.03 2.26
C THR A 353 3.37 -9.44 1.23
N ALA A 354 2.86 -8.69 0.24
CA ALA A 354 3.72 -7.93 -0.68
C ALA A 354 4.57 -6.90 0.08
N THR A 355 3.97 -6.19 1.03
CA THR A 355 4.68 -5.24 1.90
C THR A 355 5.70 -5.95 2.78
N ALA A 356 5.30 -7.02 3.47
CA ALA A 356 6.16 -7.76 4.38
C ALA A 356 7.39 -8.33 3.66
N LEU A 357 7.18 -8.98 2.51
CA LEU A 357 8.27 -9.54 1.73
C LEU A 357 9.23 -8.46 1.22
N SER A 358 8.71 -7.29 0.85
CA SER A 358 9.52 -6.20 0.31
C SER A 358 10.26 -5.39 1.38
N LEU A 359 9.65 -5.20 2.56
CA LEU A 359 10.24 -4.41 3.65
C LEU A 359 11.10 -5.26 4.59
N LEU A 360 10.70 -6.48 4.94
CA LEU A 360 11.49 -7.35 5.81
C LEU A 360 12.58 -8.07 5.03
N GLY A 361 12.31 -8.39 3.75
CA GLY A 361 13.13 -9.27 2.93
C GLY A 361 12.74 -10.74 3.11
N PRO A 362 13.02 -11.59 2.10
CA PRO A 362 12.60 -13.00 2.10
C PRO A 362 13.25 -13.82 3.22
N ASP A 363 14.49 -13.51 3.58
CA ASP A 363 15.32 -14.28 4.51
C ASP A 363 15.17 -13.82 5.97
N HIS A 364 14.39 -12.76 6.22
CA HIS A 364 14.15 -12.26 7.56
C HIS A 364 13.51 -13.36 8.43
N ARG A 365 13.92 -13.43 9.70
CA ARG A 365 13.39 -14.38 10.68
C ARG A 365 13.05 -13.64 11.96
N PHE A 366 11.89 -13.96 12.53
CA PHE A 366 11.52 -13.52 13.86
C PHE A 366 12.38 -14.24 14.90
N ARG A 367 12.66 -13.58 16.02
CA ARG A 367 13.51 -14.13 17.09
C ARG A 367 12.74 -14.09 18.41
N THR A 368 12.68 -15.23 19.08
CA THR A 368 12.19 -15.34 20.46
C THR A 368 13.36 -15.77 21.33
N ALA A 369 13.65 -15.01 22.39
CA ALA A 369 14.83 -15.23 23.22
C ALA A 369 14.46 -15.32 24.69
N ILE A 370 15.16 -16.17 25.44
CA ILE A 370 15.13 -16.17 26.90
C ILE A 370 16.42 -15.49 27.38
N ARG A 371 16.28 -14.49 28.23
CA ARG A 371 17.37 -13.73 28.83
C ARG A 371 17.34 -13.89 30.34
N SER A 372 18.49 -13.79 31.00
CA SER A 372 18.58 -13.67 32.45
C SER A 372 18.94 -12.26 32.89
N GLN A 373 18.36 -11.83 34.01
CA GLN A 373 18.68 -10.58 34.71
C GLN A 373 19.24 -10.90 36.11
N GLY A 374 20.21 -11.83 36.17
CA GLY A 374 20.69 -12.41 37.42
C GLY A 374 22.10 -13.00 37.30
N VAL A 375 22.64 -13.42 38.44
CA VAL A 375 23.98 -14.02 38.54
C VAL A 375 23.85 -15.54 38.49
N ARG A 376 24.61 -16.18 37.60
CA ARG A 376 24.62 -17.63 37.46
C ARG A 376 25.65 -18.28 38.40
N HIS A 377 25.20 -19.24 39.19
CA HIS A 377 26.01 -20.10 40.05
C HIS A 377 25.85 -21.56 39.64
N GLY A 378 26.66 -22.02 38.68
CA GLY A 378 26.57 -23.37 38.14
C GLY A 378 25.24 -23.59 37.41
N SER A 379 24.36 -24.43 37.98
CA SER A 379 23.02 -24.68 37.44
C SER A 379 21.91 -23.83 38.06
N VAL A 380 22.25 -23.01 39.05
CA VAL A 380 21.34 -22.08 39.75
C VAL A 380 21.49 -20.69 39.14
N LEU A 381 20.37 -20.04 38.82
CA LEU A 381 20.32 -18.62 38.49
C LEU A 381 19.71 -17.84 39.67
N ASP A 382 20.50 -16.94 40.26
CA ASP A 382 20.04 -15.99 41.27
C ASP A 382 19.58 -14.70 40.57
N GLY A 383 18.26 -14.58 40.36
CA GLY A 383 17.59 -13.51 39.63
C GLY A 383 16.53 -14.03 38.67
N ASP A 384 15.99 -13.14 37.84
CA ASP A 384 14.85 -13.42 36.97
C ASP A 384 15.28 -13.96 35.58
N ILE A 385 14.37 -14.70 34.95
CA ILE A 385 14.42 -14.98 33.50
C ILE A 385 13.30 -14.27 32.77
N GLU A 386 13.58 -13.88 31.55
CA GLU A 386 12.67 -13.12 30.70
C GLU A 386 12.60 -13.76 29.32
N LEU A 387 11.42 -14.21 28.91
CA LEU A 387 11.12 -14.55 27.53
C LEU A 387 10.68 -13.29 26.79
N VAL A 388 11.47 -12.86 25.81
CA VAL A 388 11.17 -11.71 24.95
C VAL A 388 10.47 -12.21 23.70
N ALA A 389 9.18 -11.88 23.57
CA ALA A 389 8.37 -12.29 22.44
C ALA A 389 8.08 -11.11 21.49
N SER A 390 8.36 -11.31 20.20
CA SER A 390 8.23 -10.27 19.18
C SER A 390 7.17 -10.58 18.11
N GLY A 391 6.24 -11.49 18.39
CA GLY A 391 5.13 -11.81 17.48
C GLY A 391 5.43 -12.80 16.37
N ASP A 392 6.40 -13.70 16.57
CA ASP A 392 6.71 -14.78 15.64
C ASP A 392 5.43 -15.60 15.31
N PRO A 393 5.01 -15.68 14.03
CA PRO A 393 3.79 -16.36 13.63
C PRO A 393 3.97 -17.88 13.44
N SER A 394 5.14 -18.44 13.75
CA SER A 394 5.47 -19.83 13.42
C SER A 394 5.26 -20.84 14.55
N TRP A 395 4.80 -20.43 15.73
CA TRP A 395 4.54 -21.32 16.88
C TRP A 395 3.30 -22.21 16.72
N SER A 396 3.17 -22.94 15.61
CA SER A 396 2.02 -23.80 15.32
C SER A 396 2.42 -25.14 14.73
N GLY A 397 1.46 -26.07 14.71
CA GLY A 397 1.57 -27.35 14.00
C GLY A 397 1.87 -27.26 12.49
N ARG A 398 1.97 -26.06 11.91
CA ARG A 398 2.40 -25.82 10.53
C ARG A 398 3.91 -25.93 10.35
N TYR A 399 4.67 -25.50 11.37
CA TYR A 399 6.13 -25.45 11.33
C TYR A 399 6.79 -26.36 12.37
N TRP A 400 5.98 -26.89 13.28
CA TRP A 400 6.36 -27.81 14.34
C TRP A 400 5.40 -28.99 14.38
N GLU A 401 5.70 -30.02 15.17
CA GLU A 401 4.75 -31.11 15.44
C GLU A 401 3.43 -30.57 16.06
N SER A 402 3.55 -29.56 16.92
CA SER A 402 2.45 -28.77 17.50
C SER A 402 3.00 -27.49 18.13
N GLY A 403 2.16 -26.50 18.42
CA GLY A 403 2.56 -25.32 19.20
C GLY A 403 3.13 -25.71 20.57
N THR A 404 2.55 -26.71 21.24
CA THR A 404 3.10 -27.26 22.50
C THR A 404 4.50 -27.86 22.31
N ALA A 405 4.77 -28.56 21.20
CA ALA A 405 6.10 -29.10 20.91
C ALA A 405 7.13 -27.98 20.68
N ALA A 406 6.72 -26.89 20.03
CA ALA A 406 7.56 -25.71 19.85
C ALA A 406 7.94 -25.08 21.20
N LEU A 407 7.00 -24.96 22.14
CA LEU A 407 7.28 -24.47 23.49
C LEU A 407 8.16 -25.42 24.31
N ARG A 408 7.99 -26.74 24.14
CA ARG A 408 8.90 -27.75 24.71
C ARG A 408 10.33 -27.59 24.18
N ALA A 409 10.51 -27.39 22.88
CA ALA A 409 11.84 -27.14 22.31
C ALA A 409 12.51 -25.87 22.87
N LEU A 410 11.71 -24.83 23.15
CA LEU A 410 12.22 -23.61 23.80
C LEU A 410 12.63 -23.86 25.26
N ALA A 411 11.83 -24.62 26.02
CA ALA A 411 12.15 -25.04 27.38
C ALA A 411 13.38 -25.95 27.44
N ASP A 412 13.51 -26.90 26.52
CA ASP A 412 14.68 -27.78 26.38
C ASP A 412 15.94 -26.96 26.07
N SER A 413 15.82 -25.90 25.28
CA SER A 413 16.93 -24.98 25.00
C SER A 413 17.36 -24.21 26.25
N LEU A 414 16.41 -23.78 27.10
CA LEU A 414 16.72 -23.20 28.42
C LEU A 414 17.43 -24.22 29.31
N ARG A 415 16.95 -25.46 29.38
CA ARG A 415 17.61 -26.55 30.12
C ARG A 415 19.02 -26.82 29.60
N ALA A 416 19.21 -26.83 28.28
CA ALA A 416 20.49 -27.06 27.63
C ALA A 416 21.52 -25.95 27.89
N SER A 417 21.08 -24.73 28.24
CA SER A 417 21.97 -23.68 28.74
C SER A 417 22.66 -24.05 30.07
N GLY A 418 22.16 -25.10 30.73
CA GLY A 418 22.67 -25.66 31.99
C GLY A 418 21.99 -25.08 33.23
N ILE A 419 20.92 -24.30 33.07
CA ILE A 419 20.08 -23.83 34.17
C ILE A 419 19.09 -24.94 34.54
N THR A 420 18.97 -25.20 35.84
CA THR A 420 18.01 -26.18 36.40
C THR A 420 17.12 -25.57 37.48
N TYR A 421 17.51 -24.40 38.02
CA TYR A 421 16.78 -23.70 39.06
C TYR A 421 16.95 -22.19 38.91
N VAL A 422 15.86 -21.44 39.00
CA VAL A 422 15.79 -19.98 38.96
C VAL A 422 15.17 -19.50 40.27
N ALA A 423 15.94 -18.78 41.08
CA ALA A 423 15.49 -18.27 42.38
C ALA A 423 14.51 -17.09 42.24
N GLY A 424 14.56 -16.38 41.12
CA GLY A 424 13.64 -15.29 40.78
C GLY A 424 12.38 -15.76 40.07
N SER A 425 11.72 -14.81 39.40
CA SER A 425 10.52 -15.04 38.60
C SER A 425 10.83 -15.26 37.12
N GLY A 426 9.93 -15.96 36.45
CA GLY A 426 9.83 -15.99 35.00
C GLY A 426 8.91 -14.87 34.51
N VAL A 427 9.38 -14.08 33.56
CA VAL A 427 8.60 -13.01 32.93
C VAL A 427 8.47 -13.30 31.44
N VAL A 428 7.25 -13.31 30.93
CA VAL A 428 7.00 -13.30 29.48
C VAL A 428 6.70 -11.87 29.07
N ASP A 429 7.67 -11.24 28.41
CA ASP A 429 7.57 -9.88 27.90
C ASP A 429 6.90 -9.87 26.52
N VAL A 430 5.69 -9.32 26.48
CA VAL A 430 4.88 -9.12 25.28
C VAL A 430 4.73 -7.63 24.92
N SER A 431 5.47 -6.75 25.60
CA SER A 431 5.40 -5.29 25.43
C SER A 431 5.90 -4.78 24.07
N ALA A 432 6.41 -5.67 23.21
CA ALA A 432 6.69 -5.33 21.82
C ALA A 432 5.43 -4.79 21.11
N TRP A 433 4.26 -5.26 21.52
CA TRP A 433 2.97 -4.94 20.92
C TRP A 433 1.99 -4.40 21.96
N ASP A 434 0.95 -3.71 21.50
CA ASP A 434 -0.14 -3.28 22.38
C ASP A 434 -0.93 -4.48 22.95
N SER A 435 -1.64 -4.26 24.05
CA SER A 435 -2.36 -5.34 24.74
C SER A 435 -3.63 -5.80 24.01
N THR A 436 -3.94 -5.25 22.84
CA THR A 436 -5.12 -5.66 22.08
C THR A 436 -4.89 -7.02 21.40
N THR A 437 -5.91 -7.87 21.46
CA THR A 437 -5.87 -9.24 20.92
C THR A 437 -6.90 -9.46 19.81
N ILE A 438 -7.91 -8.59 19.71
CA ILE A 438 -9.02 -8.65 18.77
C ILE A 438 -8.83 -7.58 17.69
N GLY A 439 -9.00 -7.96 16.42
CA GLY A 439 -8.99 -7.01 15.31
C GLY A 439 -10.04 -5.91 15.47
N PRO A 440 -9.72 -4.64 15.14
CA PRO A 440 -10.47 -3.47 15.60
C PRO A 440 -11.93 -3.38 15.11
N THR A 441 -12.27 -4.07 14.02
CA THR A 441 -13.59 -4.00 13.38
C THR A 441 -14.13 -5.39 13.01
N TRP A 442 -13.68 -6.43 13.70
CA TRP A 442 -14.20 -7.78 13.51
C TRP A 442 -15.58 -7.92 14.15
N GLU A 443 -16.43 -8.77 13.59
CA GLU A 443 -17.74 -9.01 14.18
C GLU A 443 -17.61 -9.94 15.39
N PHE A 444 -18.46 -9.72 16.39
CA PHE A 444 -18.50 -10.55 17.59
C PHE A 444 -18.82 -12.03 17.29
N GLU A 445 -19.47 -12.33 16.17
CA GLU A 445 -19.76 -13.70 15.74
C GLU A 445 -18.50 -14.41 15.23
N ASP A 446 -17.66 -13.72 14.44
CA ASP A 446 -16.43 -14.26 13.81
C ASP A 446 -15.50 -14.88 14.83
N LEU A 447 -15.40 -14.17 15.94
CA LEU A 447 -14.66 -14.45 17.13
C LEU A 447 -14.90 -15.91 17.63
N ARG A 448 -16.03 -16.57 17.35
CA ARG A 448 -16.29 -17.96 17.80
C ARG A 448 -15.51 -19.01 17.02
N TYR A 449 -15.09 -18.67 15.81
CA TYR A 449 -14.53 -19.61 14.85
C TYR A 449 -13.02 -19.41 14.69
N ALA A 450 -12.34 -20.43 14.21
CA ALA A 450 -10.89 -20.45 14.07
C ALA A 450 -10.34 -19.32 13.16
N TYR A 451 -11.11 -18.87 12.15
CA TYR A 451 -10.70 -17.75 11.29
C TYR A 451 -10.74 -16.38 12.00
N GLY A 452 -11.44 -16.28 13.13
CA GLY A 452 -11.51 -15.11 14.01
C GLY A 452 -10.64 -15.27 15.27
N SER A 453 -9.61 -16.12 15.20
CA SER A 453 -8.68 -16.34 16.31
C SER A 453 -7.94 -15.07 16.71
N THR A 454 -7.86 -14.85 18.02
CA THR A 454 -7.18 -13.67 18.58
C THR A 454 -5.68 -13.89 18.65
N GLY A 455 -4.91 -12.80 18.62
CA GLY A 455 -3.45 -12.83 18.55
C GLY A 455 -2.76 -12.13 19.72
N GLY A 456 -1.45 -11.96 19.59
CA GLY A 456 -0.59 -11.32 20.60
C GLY A 456 0.87 -11.58 20.32
N ALA A 457 1.77 -10.84 20.97
CA ALA A 457 3.22 -10.97 20.70
C ALA A 457 3.77 -12.37 21.06
N PHE A 458 3.07 -13.11 21.92
CA PHE A 458 3.33 -14.51 22.23
C PHE A 458 2.04 -15.32 22.18
N ALA A 459 1.86 -16.16 21.17
CA ALA A 459 0.70 -17.01 21.03
C ALA A 459 1.06 -18.21 20.15
N ILE A 460 0.37 -19.33 20.35
CA ILE A 460 0.67 -20.61 19.70
C ILE A 460 -0.54 -21.17 18.95
N ASP A 461 -0.30 -22.16 18.10
CA ASP A 461 -1.29 -22.89 17.31
C ASP A 461 -2.26 -21.98 16.56
N GLU A 462 -1.73 -20.89 15.99
CA GLU A 462 -2.51 -19.91 15.21
C GLU A 462 -3.67 -19.27 16.01
N GLY A 463 -3.52 -19.25 17.35
CA GLY A 463 -4.56 -18.80 18.26
C GLY A 463 -5.78 -19.72 18.28
N GLU A 464 -5.66 -20.98 17.85
CA GLU A 464 -6.74 -21.96 17.84
C GLU A 464 -6.68 -22.89 19.06
N ILE A 465 -7.85 -23.40 19.45
CA ILE A 465 -7.98 -24.51 20.40
C ILE A 465 -8.76 -25.62 19.70
N ARG A 466 -8.19 -26.82 19.75
CA ARG A 466 -8.83 -28.06 19.30
C ARG A 466 -9.44 -28.76 20.50
N ALA A 467 -10.76 -28.89 20.55
CA ALA A 467 -11.46 -29.66 21.57
C ALA A 467 -11.98 -30.99 21.01
N ILE A 468 -11.76 -32.07 21.75
CA ILE A 468 -12.37 -33.38 21.52
C ILE A 468 -13.49 -33.54 22.56
N VAL A 469 -14.71 -33.70 22.07
CA VAL A 469 -15.91 -33.88 22.89
C VAL A 469 -16.39 -35.31 22.71
N THR A 470 -16.44 -36.08 23.79
CA THR A 470 -16.89 -37.47 23.77
C THR A 470 -18.16 -37.61 24.59
N SER A 471 -19.15 -38.33 24.04
CA SER A 471 -20.43 -38.53 24.71
C SER A 471 -20.25 -39.17 26.10
N GLY A 472 -21.11 -38.78 27.04
CA GLY A 472 -21.23 -39.47 28.32
C GLY A 472 -21.76 -40.90 28.15
N PRO A 473 -21.68 -41.74 29.20
CA PRO A 473 -22.00 -43.16 29.12
C PRO A 473 -23.49 -43.47 28.93
N THR A 474 -24.39 -42.52 29.20
CA THR A 474 -25.85 -42.68 29.08
C THR A 474 -26.50 -41.40 28.56
N VAL A 475 -27.70 -41.51 28.00
CA VAL A 475 -28.53 -40.34 27.66
C VAL A 475 -28.74 -39.46 28.91
N GLY A 476 -28.62 -38.14 28.75
CA GLY A 476 -28.67 -37.15 29.82
C GLY A 476 -27.35 -36.95 30.59
N ALA A 477 -26.34 -37.80 30.38
CA ALA A 477 -25.04 -37.62 31.02
C ALA A 477 -24.25 -36.49 30.35
N PRO A 478 -23.44 -35.72 31.11
CA PRO A 478 -22.56 -34.71 30.53
C PRO A 478 -21.47 -35.34 29.65
N ALA A 479 -21.08 -34.64 28.58
CA ALA A 479 -19.97 -35.05 27.73
C ALA A 479 -18.62 -34.81 28.42
N SER A 480 -17.64 -35.68 28.16
CA SER A 480 -16.24 -35.44 28.52
C SER A 480 -15.57 -34.58 27.46
N ILE A 481 -14.70 -33.67 27.90
CA ILE A 481 -14.01 -32.74 27.00
C ILE A 481 -12.51 -32.76 27.31
N SER A 482 -11.71 -32.88 26.27
CA SER A 482 -10.28 -32.59 26.30
C SER A 482 -9.97 -31.53 25.25
N TRP A 483 -8.96 -30.71 25.47
CA TRP A 483 -8.56 -29.70 24.51
C TRP A 483 -7.05 -29.51 24.45
N SER A 484 -6.58 -29.01 23.31
CA SER A 484 -5.18 -28.67 23.06
C SER A 484 -5.10 -27.34 22.29
N PRO A 485 -4.11 -26.48 22.57
CA PRO A 485 -3.15 -26.59 23.68
C PRO A 485 -3.82 -26.49 25.06
N ALA A 486 -3.29 -27.27 26.02
CA ALA A 486 -3.81 -27.32 27.39
C ALA A 486 -3.19 -26.20 28.24
N GLY A 487 -3.71 -24.97 28.07
CA GLY A 487 -3.31 -23.82 28.89
C GLY A 487 -3.95 -23.82 30.27
N THR A 488 -4.68 -22.76 30.62
CA THR A 488 -5.29 -22.66 31.97
C THR A 488 -6.45 -23.64 32.12
N ARG A 489 -6.51 -24.35 33.26
CA ARG A 489 -7.52 -25.39 33.52
C ARG A 489 -8.96 -24.88 33.49
N ASP A 490 -9.18 -23.61 33.82
CA ASP A 490 -10.50 -23.00 33.88
C ASP A 490 -10.91 -22.32 32.57
N PHE A 491 -10.12 -22.47 31.50
CA PHE A 491 -10.39 -21.85 30.21
C PHE A 491 -11.61 -22.45 29.50
N VAL A 492 -11.70 -23.78 29.38
CA VAL A 492 -12.82 -24.47 28.72
C VAL A 492 -13.73 -25.12 29.76
N SER A 493 -15.03 -24.91 29.61
CA SER A 493 -16.08 -25.59 30.37
C SER A 493 -17.08 -26.28 29.43
N SER A 494 -17.78 -27.29 29.95
CA SER A 494 -18.76 -28.07 29.20
C SER A 494 -20.17 -27.88 29.78
N ALA A 495 -21.12 -27.62 28.91
CA ALA A 495 -22.55 -27.78 29.11
C ALA A 495 -23.16 -28.57 27.95
N VAL A 496 -22.43 -29.60 27.49
CA VAL A 496 -22.86 -30.50 26.41
C VAL A 496 -23.53 -31.73 27.02
N GLU A 497 -24.75 -32.01 26.57
CA GLU A 497 -25.55 -33.15 27.04
C GLU A 497 -25.52 -34.31 26.03
N THR A 498 -25.50 -35.54 26.55
CA THR A 498 -25.57 -36.75 25.72
C THR A 498 -27.01 -37.04 25.32
N VAL A 499 -27.28 -37.11 24.01
CA VAL A 499 -28.60 -37.40 23.44
C VAL A 499 -28.66 -38.81 22.83
N PRO A 500 -29.86 -39.38 22.62
CA PRO A 500 -30.02 -40.69 21.98
C PRO A 500 -29.32 -40.81 20.62
N ALA A 501 -29.02 -42.05 20.20
CA ALA A 501 -28.21 -42.34 19.01
C ALA A 501 -28.81 -41.82 17.67
N ASP A 502 -30.12 -41.63 17.62
CA ASP A 502 -30.87 -41.10 16.47
C ASP A 502 -30.96 -39.56 16.43
N SER A 503 -30.46 -38.89 17.49
CA SER A 503 -30.45 -37.44 17.60
C SER A 503 -29.20 -36.82 16.97
N ALA A 504 -29.34 -35.60 16.45
CA ALA A 504 -28.22 -34.87 15.84
C ALA A 504 -27.24 -34.32 16.89
N THR A 505 -25.94 -34.55 16.67
CA THR A 505 -24.87 -33.84 17.38
C THR A 505 -24.86 -32.38 16.95
N ARG A 506 -24.88 -31.47 17.92
CA ARG A 506 -24.79 -30.01 17.74
C ARG A 506 -24.01 -29.44 18.90
N VAL A 507 -22.69 -29.41 18.79
CA VAL A 507 -21.84 -28.77 19.79
C VAL A 507 -21.35 -27.45 19.23
N ARG A 508 -21.41 -26.39 20.05
CA ARG A 508 -20.98 -25.05 19.65
C ARG A 508 -20.19 -24.34 20.75
N PRO A 509 -19.16 -23.57 20.40
CA PRO A 509 -18.51 -22.65 21.32
C PRO A 509 -19.44 -21.48 21.64
N HIS A 510 -19.72 -21.30 22.92
CA HIS A 510 -20.35 -20.09 23.46
C HIS A 510 -19.31 -19.29 24.22
N TYR A 511 -19.22 -18.01 23.88
CA TYR A 511 -18.28 -17.07 24.47
C TYR A 511 -19.04 -15.84 24.96
N LEU A 512 -18.83 -15.49 26.23
CA LEU A 512 -19.29 -14.22 26.79
C LEU A 512 -18.11 -13.24 26.77
N PRO A 513 -18.22 -12.05 26.12
CA PRO A 513 -17.11 -11.09 26.00
C PRO A 513 -16.46 -10.71 27.33
N GLU A 514 -17.25 -10.61 28.39
CA GLU A 514 -16.81 -10.30 29.74
C GLU A 514 -16.07 -11.47 30.42
N SER A 515 -16.24 -12.68 29.90
CA SER A 515 -15.59 -13.88 30.43
C SER A 515 -14.27 -14.15 29.71
N ARG A 516 -13.27 -14.61 30.46
CA ARG A 516 -12.04 -15.20 29.90
C ARG A 516 -12.19 -16.70 29.64
N ARG A 517 -13.44 -17.19 29.60
CA ARG A 517 -13.77 -18.61 29.55
C ARG A 517 -14.57 -18.92 28.30
N LEU A 518 -14.44 -20.14 27.84
CA LEU A 518 -15.24 -20.69 26.77
C LEU A 518 -16.14 -21.79 27.31
N THR A 519 -17.40 -21.78 26.92
CA THR A 519 -18.36 -22.83 27.28
C THR A 519 -18.77 -23.56 26.01
N LEU A 520 -18.47 -24.86 25.92
CA LEU A 520 -19.03 -25.71 24.87
C LEU A 520 -20.46 -26.09 25.27
N GLN A 521 -21.42 -25.81 24.41
CA GLN A 521 -22.86 -26.03 24.66
C GLN A 521 -23.50 -26.86 23.56
N GLY A 522 -24.59 -27.54 23.90
CA GLY A 522 -25.45 -28.25 22.95
C GLY A 522 -25.51 -29.74 23.22
N THR A 523 -25.56 -30.56 22.18
CA THR A 523 -25.85 -32.00 22.29
C THR A 523 -24.82 -32.85 21.57
N ILE A 524 -24.50 -34.01 22.13
CA ILE A 524 -23.65 -35.03 21.49
C ILE A 524 -24.34 -36.39 21.50
N THR A 525 -24.34 -37.08 20.37
CA THR A 525 -25.00 -38.37 20.18
C THR A 525 -24.30 -39.45 21.02
N LEU A 526 -25.06 -40.31 21.70
CA LEU A 526 -24.49 -41.40 22.52
C LEU A 526 -23.56 -42.31 21.69
N GLY A 527 -22.37 -42.57 22.20
CA GLY A 527 -21.33 -43.36 21.55
C GLY A 527 -20.51 -42.59 20.51
N SER A 528 -20.72 -41.29 20.34
CA SER A 528 -19.98 -40.47 19.38
C SER A 528 -18.85 -39.67 20.03
N THR A 529 -17.89 -39.28 19.20
CA THR A 529 -16.85 -38.31 19.51
C THR A 529 -16.82 -37.28 18.40
N ASP A 530 -16.77 -36.01 18.78
CA ASP A 530 -16.69 -34.87 17.87
C ASP A 530 -15.40 -34.08 18.13
N THR A 531 -14.88 -33.43 17.09
CA THR A 531 -13.68 -32.59 17.18
C THR A 531 -14.00 -31.20 16.64
N LEU A 532 -13.79 -30.18 17.48
CA LEU A 532 -14.07 -28.79 17.17
C LEU A 532 -12.78 -27.97 17.20
N ARG A 533 -12.72 -26.93 16.37
CA ARG A 533 -11.67 -25.90 16.42
C ARG A 533 -12.32 -24.53 16.59
N PHE A 534 -11.79 -23.72 17.50
CA PHE A 534 -12.30 -22.38 17.80
C PHE A 534 -11.19 -21.46 18.26
N ALA A 535 -11.45 -20.16 18.26
CA ALA A 535 -10.51 -19.14 18.71
C ALA A 535 -10.14 -19.29 20.20
N ALA A 536 -8.84 -19.27 20.50
CA ALA A 536 -8.31 -18.92 21.80
C ALA A 536 -8.65 -17.44 22.07
N ARG A 537 -9.16 -17.14 23.26
CA ARG A 537 -9.64 -15.78 23.66
C ARG A 537 -8.65 -14.97 24.45
N ASP A 538 -7.75 -15.67 25.15
CA ASP A 538 -6.64 -15.09 25.88
C ASP A 538 -5.36 -15.82 25.45
N PRO A 539 -4.99 -15.71 24.16
CA PRO A 539 -4.00 -16.57 23.52
C PRO A 539 -2.63 -16.42 24.17
N VAL A 540 -2.29 -15.20 24.64
CA VAL A 540 -1.07 -14.94 25.39
C VAL A 540 -1.06 -15.70 26.70
N ARG A 541 -2.11 -15.58 27.52
CA ARG A 541 -2.17 -16.30 28.80
C ARG A 541 -2.17 -17.81 28.62
N GLN A 542 -2.87 -18.32 27.60
CA GLN A 542 -2.85 -19.75 27.29
C GLN A 542 -1.44 -20.20 26.90
N ALA A 543 -0.75 -19.47 26.01
CA ALA A 543 0.62 -19.78 25.61
C ALA A 543 1.61 -19.73 26.78
N VAL A 544 1.50 -18.73 27.68
CA VAL A 544 2.35 -18.63 28.87
C VAL A 544 2.11 -19.80 29.84
N ALA A 545 0.86 -20.22 30.05
CA ALA A 545 0.57 -21.38 30.89
C ALA A 545 1.17 -22.68 30.32
N VAL A 546 1.11 -22.86 29.00
CA VAL A 546 1.73 -24.00 28.31
C VAL A 546 3.24 -23.94 28.40
N PHE A 547 3.83 -22.75 28.22
CA PHE A 547 5.28 -22.55 28.32
C PHE A 547 5.80 -22.83 29.74
N ALA A 548 5.12 -22.32 30.77
CA ALA A 548 5.46 -22.58 32.17
C ALA A 548 5.49 -24.09 32.47
N THR A 549 4.47 -24.81 32.01
CA THR A 549 4.40 -26.28 32.14
C THR A 549 5.55 -26.96 31.42
N ALA A 550 5.88 -26.52 30.20
CA ALA A 550 6.99 -27.07 29.42
C ALA A 550 8.35 -26.84 30.10
N VAL A 551 8.57 -25.70 30.77
CA VAL A 551 9.79 -25.40 31.53
C VAL A 551 9.94 -26.33 32.74
N GLU A 552 8.85 -26.57 33.47
CA GLU A 552 8.82 -27.52 34.59
C GLU A 552 9.08 -28.96 34.11
N GLU A 553 8.45 -29.38 33.00
CA GLU A 553 8.65 -30.71 32.39
C GLU A 553 10.08 -30.92 31.86
N ALA A 554 10.75 -29.86 31.40
CA ALA A 554 12.17 -29.88 31.03
C ALA A 554 13.11 -29.94 32.25
N GLY A 555 12.55 -29.91 33.47
CA GLY A 555 13.28 -30.01 34.74
C GLY A 555 13.92 -28.70 35.18
N VAL A 556 13.38 -27.55 34.76
CA VAL A 556 13.83 -26.23 35.24
C VAL A 556 12.77 -25.70 36.21
N GLU A 557 13.16 -25.52 37.47
CA GLU A 557 12.28 -24.95 38.50
C GLU A 557 12.42 -23.42 38.52
N VAL A 558 11.30 -22.70 38.62
CA VAL A 558 11.26 -21.23 38.72
C VAL A 558 10.48 -20.87 39.98
N GLU A 559 11.19 -20.47 41.04
CA GLU A 559 10.61 -20.28 42.38
C GLU A 559 9.53 -19.18 42.40
N GLY A 560 9.80 -18.05 41.74
CA GLY A 560 8.90 -16.90 41.70
C GLY A 560 7.69 -17.04 40.77
N GLY A 561 7.53 -18.20 40.11
CA GLY A 561 6.46 -18.44 39.13
C GLY A 561 6.54 -17.56 37.87
N TRP A 562 5.49 -17.59 37.05
CA TRP A 562 5.43 -16.90 35.77
C TRP A 562 4.46 -15.72 35.76
N SER A 563 4.89 -14.60 35.19
CA SER A 563 4.07 -13.39 34.98
C SER A 563 4.16 -12.90 33.52
N ILE A 564 3.22 -12.04 33.12
CA ILE A 564 3.16 -11.44 31.78
C ILE A 564 3.40 -9.95 31.90
N ARG A 565 4.34 -9.40 31.13
CA ARG A 565 4.59 -7.96 31.04
C ARG A 565 3.99 -7.41 29.74
N TRP A 566 2.99 -6.55 29.89
CA TRP A 566 2.30 -5.89 28.77
C TRP A 566 2.89 -4.53 28.40
N GLU A 567 3.48 -3.84 29.36
CA GLU A 567 4.06 -2.51 29.18
C GLU A 567 5.49 -2.52 29.72
N ARG A 568 6.41 -1.84 29.03
CA ARG A 568 7.75 -1.60 29.61
C ARG A 568 7.62 -0.56 30.73
N PRO A 569 8.35 -0.72 31.85
CA PRO A 569 8.49 0.35 32.84
C PRO A 569 8.99 1.62 32.14
N ASP A 570 8.46 2.79 32.51
CA ASP A 570 8.81 4.10 31.91
C ASP A 570 10.33 4.34 31.88
N GLU A 571 10.99 3.96 30.79
CA GLU A 571 12.27 4.53 30.39
C GLU A 571 11.97 5.82 29.61
N ALA A 572 12.61 6.93 30.03
CA ALA A 572 12.40 8.26 29.46
C ALA A 572 12.42 8.25 27.93
N PRO A 573 11.64 9.13 27.24
CA PRO A 573 11.47 9.06 25.80
C PRO A 573 12.79 9.40 25.10
N GLU A 574 13.56 8.38 24.71
CA GLU A 574 14.60 8.54 23.70
C GLU A 574 13.90 8.86 22.38
N SER A 575 13.87 10.16 22.02
CA SER A 575 13.71 10.71 20.67
C SER A 575 12.99 9.76 19.68
N SER A 576 11.66 9.82 19.69
CA SER A 576 10.72 9.01 18.91
C SER A 576 10.70 9.28 17.40
N ALA A 577 11.85 9.41 16.75
CA ALA A 577 11.90 9.42 15.30
C ALA A 577 11.64 7.99 14.78
N PRO A 578 10.61 7.74 13.96
CA PRO A 578 10.48 6.47 13.26
C PRO A 578 11.71 6.25 12.38
N CYS A 579 12.15 5.00 12.25
CA CYS A 579 13.23 4.67 11.33
C CYS A 579 12.78 5.14 9.92
N PRO A 580 13.54 6.03 9.23
CA PRO A 580 13.18 6.39 7.88
C PRO A 580 13.05 5.10 7.08
N LEU A 581 11.99 4.96 6.27
CA LEU A 581 11.83 3.87 5.30
C LEU A 581 13.02 3.91 4.31
N ALA A 582 14.16 3.38 4.73
CA ALA A 582 15.35 3.23 3.91
C ALA A 582 15.36 1.77 3.46
N VAL A 583 14.60 1.50 2.41
CA VAL A 583 14.57 0.19 1.75
C VAL A 583 15.96 -0.08 1.17
N THR A 584 16.56 -1.20 1.57
CA THR A 584 17.77 -1.77 0.97
C THR A 584 17.56 -1.97 -0.52
N ARG A 585 18.50 -1.46 -1.33
CA ARG A 585 18.46 -1.51 -2.81
C ARG A 585 18.20 -2.93 -3.31
N ARG A 586 17.32 -3.04 -4.33
CA ARG A 586 17.33 -4.10 -5.34
C ARG A 586 18.77 -4.26 -5.86
N GLN A 587 19.48 -5.30 -5.44
CA GLN A 587 20.68 -5.74 -6.14
C GLN A 587 20.23 -6.43 -7.44
N THR A 588 20.44 -5.75 -8.56
CA THR A 588 20.43 -6.39 -9.87
C THR A 588 21.78 -7.07 -10.07
N SER A 589 21.86 -8.38 -9.79
CA SER A 589 22.99 -9.19 -10.25
C SER A 589 22.81 -9.48 -11.74
N GLY A 590 23.39 -8.64 -12.59
CA GLY A 590 23.55 -8.89 -14.01
C GLY A 590 24.95 -9.43 -14.31
N GLY A 591 25.01 -10.68 -14.79
CA GLY A 591 26.04 -11.13 -15.74
C GLY A 591 27.10 -12.11 -15.22
N GLY A 592 27.13 -13.30 -15.83
CA GLY A 592 28.34 -14.12 -15.96
C GLY A 592 28.24 -15.55 -15.43
N LEU A 593 27.64 -16.45 -16.21
CA LEU A 593 27.96 -17.88 -16.12
C LEU A 593 29.38 -18.09 -16.63
N GLU A 594 30.28 -18.58 -15.78
CA GLU A 594 31.34 -19.55 -16.12
C GLU A 594 32.17 -19.93 -14.88
N GLY A 595 32.23 -21.23 -14.57
CA GLY A 595 33.47 -21.87 -14.10
C GLY A 595 33.71 -22.07 -12.60
N SER A 596 33.63 -23.35 -12.21
CA SER A 596 34.47 -24.05 -11.20
C SER A 596 34.12 -23.98 -9.70
N ALA A 597 34.23 -25.17 -9.10
CA ALA A 597 33.99 -25.55 -7.73
C ALA A 597 35.14 -25.17 -6.78
N ASP A 598 34.83 -25.28 -5.48
CA ASP A 598 35.70 -25.16 -4.30
C ASP A 598 36.15 -23.76 -3.87
N GLY A 599 35.74 -23.37 -2.65
CA GLY A 599 36.31 -22.24 -1.93
C GLY A 599 35.32 -21.61 -0.95
N ALA A 600 35.57 -21.81 0.35
CA ALA A 600 34.81 -21.24 1.45
C ALA A 600 34.57 -19.72 1.30
N VAL A 601 33.31 -19.30 1.48
CA VAL A 601 32.95 -17.87 1.56
C VAL A 601 32.90 -17.48 3.05
N PRO A 602 33.58 -16.39 3.47
CA PRO A 602 33.62 -15.99 4.86
C PRO A 602 32.28 -15.38 5.30
N SER A 603 31.86 -15.76 6.50
CA SER A 603 30.74 -15.17 7.25
C SER A 603 30.97 -13.67 7.47
N VAL A 604 30.11 -12.84 6.89
CA VAL A 604 30.02 -11.42 7.23
C VAL A 604 29.04 -11.32 8.39
N GLU A 605 29.59 -11.18 9.60
CA GLU A 605 28.85 -10.72 10.78
C GLU A 605 28.47 -9.24 10.60
N GLY A 606 27.24 -8.89 10.99
CA GLY A 606 26.93 -7.51 11.38
C GLY A 606 25.71 -6.85 10.74
N ASP A 607 24.51 -7.45 10.84
CA ASP A 607 23.26 -6.68 10.80
C ASP A 607 22.77 -6.47 12.24
N ALA A 608 23.22 -5.38 12.86
CA ALA A 608 22.65 -4.92 14.12
C ALA A 608 21.24 -4.41 13.87
N GLU A 609 20.25 -4.97 14.58
CA GLU A 609 18.86 -4.52 14.52
C GLU A 609 18.77 -3.04 14.95
N PRO A 610 17.90 -2.23 14.31
CA PRO A 610 17.54 -0.93 14.85
C PRO A 610 16.78 -1.12 16.18
N SER A 611 17.50 -0.78 17.25
CA SER A 611 17.23 -0.53 18.68
C SER A 611 15.83 -0.68 19.33
N ARG A 612 14.70 -0.86 18.64
CA ARG A 612 13.38 -1.05 19.30
C ARG A 612 13.08 -2.50 19.66
N CYS A 613 13.45 -3.46 18.81
CA CYS A 613 13.28 -4.89 19.06
C CYS A 613 14.37 -5.48 19.98
N SER A 614 15.49 -4.77 20.13
CA SER A 614 16.65 -5.21 20.92
C SER A 614 16.71 -4.55 22.29
N GLY A 615 15.57 -4.30 22.96
CA GLY A 615 15.51 -3.79 24.33
C GLY A 615 16.14 -4.76 25.31
N ALA A 616 17.46 -4.88 25.28
CA ALA A 616 18.25 -5.60 26.24
C ALA A 616 18.35 -4.68 27.44
N THR A 617 17.72 -5.06 28.55
CA THR A 617 18.04 -4.48 29.85
C THR A 617 19.57 -4.52 30.00
N PRO A 618 20.25 -3.39 30.26
CA PRO A 618 21.69 -3.36 30.43
C PRO A 618 22.15 -4.43 31.44
N GLY A 619 22.99 -5.36 30.99
CA GLY A 619 23.47 -6.48 31.82
C GLY A 619 22.70 -7.81 31.68
N SER A 620 21.69 -7.90 30.82
CA SER A 620 20.99 -9.16 30.52
C SER A 620 21.82 -10.12 29.65
N VAL A 621 21.75 -11.42 29.94
CA VAL A 621 22.48 -12.48 29.21
C VAL A 621 21.48 -13.39 28.49
N THR A 622 21.65 -13.61 27.19
CA THR A 622 20.81 -14.54 26.43
C THR A 622 21.13 -15.99 26.81
N LEU A 623 20.14 -16.72 27.33
CA LEU A 623 20.24 -18.13 27.70
C LEU A 623 19.81 -19.06 26.55
N ALA A 624 18.79 -18.68 25.79
CA ALA A 624 18.26 -19.45 24.66
C ALA A 624 17.69 -18.53 23.59
N THR A 625 17.67 -18.99 22.33
CA THR A 625 17.03 -18.27 21.22
C THR A 625 16.49 -19.27 20.21
N ILE A 626 15.26 -19.04 19.75
CA ILE A 626 14.67 -19.72 18.60
C ILE A 626 14.41 -18.67 17.51
N GLN A 627 14.64 -19.08 16.26
CA GLN A 627 14.32 -18.27 15.08
C GLN A 627 13.18 -18.92 14.30
N SER A 628 12.28 -18.10 13.77
CA SER A 628 11.23 -18.56 12.87
C SER A 628 11.81 -19.11 11.55
N PRO A 629 11.00 -19.83 10.76
CA PRO A 629 11.18 -19.92 9.31
C PRO A 629 11.35 -18.53 8.66
N PRO A 630 11.99 -18.44 7.48
CA PRO A 630 12.18 -17.18 6.79
C PRO A 630 10.84 -16.60 6.33
N VAL A 631 10.72 -15.28 6.23
CA VAL A 631 9.49 -14.58 5.87
C VAL A 631 8.86 -15.10 4.58
N ILE A 632 9.65 -15.56 3.60
CA ILE A 632 9.08 -16.15 2.37
C ILE A 632 8.23 -17.41 2.64
N GLU A 633 8.64 -18.26 3.59
CA GLU A 633 7.87 -19.44 4.01
C GLU A 633 6.64 -19.04 4.85
N LEU A 634 6.75 -17.96 5.63
CA LEU A 634 5.62 -17.40 6.39
C LEU A 634 4.58 -16.79 5.45
N VAL A 635 5.01 -16.15 4.35
CA VAL A 635 4.13 -15.63 3.30
C VAL A 635 3.39 -16.75 2.59
N ALA A 636 4.05 -17.88 2.29
CA ALA A 636 3.37 -19.07 1.76
C ALA A 636 2.32 -19.61 2.74
N GLY A 637 2.68 -19.72 4.03
CA GLY A 637 1.74 -20.10 5.09
C GLY A 637 0.54 -19.15 5.27
N VAL A 638 0.63 -17.92 4.75
CA VAL A 638 -0.47 -16.94 4.73
C VAL A 638 -1.30 -17.05 3.44
N LEU A 639 -0.66 -17.08 2.27
CA LEU A 639 -1.33 -16.89 0.98
C LEU A 639 -2.10 -18.13 0.53
N GLU A 640 -1.48 -19.30 0.60
CA GLU A 640 -2.03 -20.57 0.09
C GLU A 640 -3.24 -21.05 0.92
N PRO A 641 -3.12 -21.30 2.26
CA PRO A 641 -4.25 -21.71 3.10
C PRO A 641 -5.13 -20.52 3.52
N SER A 642 -4.75 -19.29 3.18
CA SER A 642 -5.46 -18.06 3.56
C SER A 642 -5.49 -17.77 5.07
N GLN A 643 -4.39 -17.98 5.80
CA GLN A 643 -4.38 -17.85 7.26
C GLN A 643 -4.49 -16.38 7.74
N ASN A 644 -5.63 -16.04 8.37
CA ASN A 644 -5.92 -14.75 8.97
C ASN A 644 -4.96 -14.39 10.11
N TRP A 645 -4.85 -15.24 11.12
CA TRP A 645 -4.08 -15.00 12.34
C TRP A 645 -2.62 -14.65 12.02
N MET A 646 -1.95 -15.45 11.19
CA MET A 646 -0.58 -15.17 10.76
C MET A 646 -0.46 -13.81 10.05
N THR A 647 -1.47 -13.43 9.27
CA THR A 647 -1.48 -12.12 8.62
C THR A 647 -1.55 -10.98 9.63
N GLU A 648 -2.38 -11.14 10.67
CA GLU A 648 -2.50 -10.14 11.75
C GLU A 648 -1.21 -10.03 12.57
N GLN A 649 -0.52 -11.15 12.80
CA GLN A 649 0.78 -11.13 13.45
C GLN A 649 1.82 -10.38 12.59
N VAL A 650 1.85 -10.64 11.28
CA VAL A 650 2.76 -9.97 10.34
C VAL A 650 2.48 -8.47 10.26
N VAL A 651 1.21 -8.04 10.20
CA VAL A 651 0.90 -6.60 10.10
C VAL A 651 1.32 -5.86 11.38
N ARG A 652 1.12 -6.44 12.56
CA ARG A 652 1.57 -5.85 13.83
C ARG A 652 3.08 -5.85 13.95
N ALA A 653 3.76 -6.88 13.47
CA ALA A 653 5.22 -6.90 13.40
C ALA A 653 5.78 -5.78 12.51
N LEU A 654 5.12 -5.48 11.38
CA LEU A 654 5.47 -4.32 10.55
C LEU A 654 5.29 -3.01 11.32
N GLY A 655 4.22 -2.87 12.10
CA GLY A 655 3.99 -1.72 12.99
C GLY A 655 5.10 -1.58 14.03
N ALA A 656 5.45 -2.67 14.71
CA ALA A 656 6.50 -2.67 15.74
C ALA A 656 7.87 -2.27 15.16
N ARG A 657 8.17 -2.69 13.93
CA ARG A 657 9.48 -2.47 13.30
C ARG A 657 9.59 -1.12 12.60
N TYR A 658 8.55 -0.69 11.89
CA TYR A 658 8.58 0.48 11.00
C TYR A 658 7.66 1.62 11.44
N GLY A 659 6.74 1.37 12.36
CA GLY A 659 5.85 2.37 12.96
C GLY A 659 6.32 2.83 14.34
N HIS A 660 5.39 3.33 15.14
CA HIS A 660 5.64 3.77 16.52
C HIS A 660 5.56 2.63 17.53
N GLU A 661 4.67 1.67 17.32
CA GLU A 661 4.38 0.54 18.21
C GLU A 661 3.84 -0.67 17.43
N GLY A 662 3.82 -1.85 18.05
CA GLY A 662 3.23 -3.06 17.48
C GLY A 662 1.71 -3.13 17.55
N SER A 663 1.02 -2.24 16.85
CA SER A 663 -0.45 -2.20 16.79
C SER A 663 -0.98 -2.33 15.37
N TRP A 664 -2.27 -2.67 15.25
CA TRP A 664 -2.94 -2.74 13.95
C TRP A 664 -2.90 -1.42 13.19
N SER A 665 -3.16 -0.30 13.88
CA SER A 665 -3.16 1.04 13.27
C SER A 665 -1.81 1.40 12.69
N GLU A 666 -0.73 1.13 13.43
CA GLU A 666 0.63 1.40 12.96
C GLU A 666 1.01 0.46 11.82
N GLY A 667 0.76 -0.84 11.96
CA GLY A 667 1.06 -1.83 10.93
C GLY A 667 0.35 -1.57 9.61
N VAL A 668 -0.95 -1.28 9.68
CA VAL A 668 -1.75 -0.90 8.51
C VAL A 668 -1.28 0.42 7.91
N GLY A 669 -0.87 1.38 8.74
CA GLY A 669 -0.27 2.64 8.29
C GLY A 669 1.04 2.42 7.52
N VAL A 670 1.89 1.49 7.98
CA VAL A 670 3.12 1.09 7.27
C VAL A 670 2.79 0.46 5.91
N VAL A 671 1.81 -0.44 5.85
CA VAL A 671 1.34 -1.04 4.59
C VAL A 671 0.83 0.02 3.63
N GLU A 672 -0.05 0.92 4.08
CA GLU A 672 -0.57 2.02 3.27
C GLU A 672 0.57 2.90 2.74
N ALA A 673 1.52 3.28 3.60
CA ALA A 673 2.64 4.13 3.23
C ALA A 673 3.56 3.46 2.19
N TYR A 674 3.88 2.18 2.35
CA TYR A 674 4.69 1.44 1.38
C TYR A 674 4.01 1.36 0.01
N LEU A 675 2.73 0.96 0.00
CA LEU A 675 1.97 0.78 -1.24
C LEU A 675 1.80 2.10 -2.01
N VAL A 676 1.57 3.21 -1.31
CA VAL A 676 1.40 4.52 -1.97
C VAL A 676 2.73 5.07 -2.46
N ASN A 677 3.78 5.01 -1.63
CA ASN A 677 5.03 5.72 -1.91
C ASN A 677 5.98 4.93 -2.83
N GLU A 678 6.04 3.61 -2.68
CA GLU A 678 7.01 2.75 -3.36
C GLU A 678 6.38 1.99 -4.52
N VAL A 679 5.20 1.38 -4.30
CA VAL A 679 4.50 0.57 -5.32
C VAL A 679 3.76 1.46 -6.32
N GLY A 680 3.24 2.60 -5.86
CA GLY A 680 2.49 3.55 -6.69
C GLY A 680 0.99 3.27 -6.76
N VAL A 681 0.43 2.69 -5.72
CA VAL A 681 -1.02 2.60 -5.53
C VAL A 681 -1.56 3.99 -5.22
N ASP A 682 -2.68 4.40 -5.84
CA ASP A 682 -3.33 5.65 -5.45
C ASP A 682 -3.83 5.51 -4.01
N SER A 683 -3.48 6.45 -3.13
CA SER A 683 -3.94 6.49 -1.73
C SER A 683 -5.47 6.38 -1.59
N LEU A 684 -6.22 6.74 -2.62
CA LEU A 684 -7.68 6.69 -2.62
C LEU A 684 -8.22 5.32 -2.98
N ASP A 685 -7.39 4.42 -3.49
CA ASP A 685 -7.77 3.09 -3.92
C ASP A 685 -7.69 2.06 -2.80
N ILE A 686 -7.12 2.40 -1.63
CA ILE A 686 -6.98 1.51 -0.49
C ILE A 686 -7.47 2.20 0.79
N VAL A 687 -8.20 1.45 1.62
CA VAL A 687 -8.59 1.83 2.98
C VAL A 687 -8.46 0.59 3.86
N PRO A 688 -7.23 0.19 4.21
CA PRO A 688 -6.99 -0.97 5.07
C PRO A 688 -7.40 -0.68 6.52
N ARG A 689 -7.89 -1.71 7.22
CA ARG A 689 -8.36 -1.67 8.62
C ARG A 689 -7.82 -2.83 9.44
N ASP A 690 -7.61 -3.98 8.81
CA ASP A 690 -6.85 -5.10 9.36
C ASP A 690 -5.88 -5.64 8.29
N GLY A 691 -5.14 -6.69 8.67
CA GLY A 691 -4.23 -7.35 7.74
C GLY A 691 -4.90 -8.46 6.91
N SER A 692 -5.80 -9.22 7.52
CA SER A 692 -6.32 -10.46 6.93
C SER A 692 -7.44 -10.25 5.93
N GLY A 693 -8.18 -9.14 6.00
CA GLY A 693 -9.37 -8.93 5.19
C GLY A 693 -10.67 -9.42 5.84
N LEU A 694 -10.64 -9.83 7.11
CA LEU A 694 -11.86 -10.22 7.84
C LEU A 694 -12.75 -9.01 8.13
N SER A 695 -12.15 -7.84 8.33
CA SER A 695 -12.87 -6.57 8.46
C SER A 695 -13.65 -6.22 7.19
N ALA A 696 -14.96 -6.04 7.35
CA ALA A 696 -15.85 -5.49 6.33
C ALA A 696 -15.58 -4.00 6.03
N TYR A 697 -14.73 -3.34 6.80
CA TYR A 697 -14.36 -1.93 6.62
C TYR A 697 -13.12 -1.75 5.74
N ASN A 698 -12.44 -2.84 5.37
CA ASN A 698 -11.40 -2.80 4.35
C ASN A 698 -12.01 -2.40 3.00
N LEU A 699 -11.36 -1.51 2.27
CA LEU A 699 -11.73 -1.19 0.90
C LEU A 699 -10.51 -1.22 0.00
N VAL A 700 -10.62 -1.86 -1.17
CA VAL A 700 -9.62 -1.83 -2.22
C VAL A 700 -10.27 -1.81 -3.59
N THR A 701 -9.58 -1.27 -4.60
CA THR A 701 -10.03 -1.32 -5.99
C THR A 701 -9.32 -2.45 -6.77
N PRO A 702 -9.94 -3.02 -7.82
CA PRO A 702 -9.25 -3.99 -8.68
C PRO A 702 -7.94 -3.47 -9.27
N ARG A 703 -7.87 -2.17 -9.62
CA ARG A 703 -6.64 -1.55 -10.12
C ARG A 703 -5.52 -1.48 -9.09
N ALA A 704 -5.82 -1.26 -7.81
CA ALA A 704 -4.81 -1.34 -6.76
C ALA A 704 -4.27 -2.75 -6.60
N VAL A 705 -5.13 -3.77 -6.55
CA VAL A 705 -4.67 -5.17 -6.43
C VAL A 705 -3.78 -5.57 -7.61
N VAL A 706 -4.21 -5.27 -8.85
CA VAL A 706 -3.40 -5.54 -10.05
C VAL A 706 -2.08 -4.78 -10.00
N ARG A 707 -2.07 -3.52 -9.54
CA ARG A 707 -0.83 -2.73 -9.42
C ARG A 707 0.16 -3.36 -8.44
N ILE A 708 -0.32 -3.89 -7.32
CA ILE A 708 0.54 -4.58 -6.33
C ILE A 708 1.13 -5.85 -6.93
N LEU A 709 0.30 -6.64 -7.62
CA LEU A 709 0.74 -7.85 -8.29
C LEU A 709 1.75 -7.56 -9.43
N GLN A 710 1.57 -6.45 -10.16
CA GLN A 710 2.56 -5.99 -11.15
C GLN A 710 3.92 -5.70 -10.51
N ASP A 711 3.94 -5.05 -9.34
CA ASP A 711 5.19 -4.75 -8.64
C ASP A 711 5.88 -6.02 -8.12
N MET A 712 5.10 -6.95 -7.54
CA MET A 712 5.62 -8.24 -7.10
C MET A 712 6.19 -9.07 -8.25
N ARG A 713 5.51 -9.09 -9.40
CA ARG A 713 6.00 -9.73 -10.63
C ARG A 713 7.30 -9.11 -11.14
N ALA A 714 7.45 -7.80 -11.02
CA ALA A 714 8.66 -7.08 -11.44
C ALA A 714 9.79 -7.14 -10.39
N GLY A 715 9.55 -7.77 -9.24
CA GLY A 715 10.50 -7.87 -8.13
C GLY A 715 11.42 -9.09 -8.23
N PRO A 716 12.54 -9.11 -7.47
CA PRO A 716 13.49 -10.22 -7.46
C PRO A 716 12.91 -11.53 -6.88
N HIS A 717 11.78 -11.46 -6.18
CA HIS A 717 11.11 -12.60 -5.55
C HIS A 717 9.80 -12.98 -6.24
N ALA A 718 9.64 -12.60 -7.51
CA ALA A 718 8.42 -12.82 -8.28
C ALA A 718 7.98 -14.29 -8.31
N GLU A 719 8.92 -15.21 -8.57
CA GLU A 719 8.65 -16.64 -8.62
C GLU A 719 8.14 -17.15 -7.27
N ALA A 720 8.90 -16.89 -6.20
CA ALA A 720 8.56 -17.35 -4.86
C ALA A 720 7.23 -16.78 -4.35
N TYR A 721 6.92 -15.52 -4.67
CA TYR A 721 5.62 -14.92 -4.32
C TYR A 721 4.47 -15.48 -5.16
N ARG A 722 4.71 -15.81 -6.44
CA ARG A 722 3.72 -16.46 -7.31
C ARG A 722 3.38 -17.86 -6.78
N THR A 723 4.39 -18.68 -6.50
CA THR A 723 4.21 -20.06 -6.01
C THR A 723 3.69 -20.11 -4.57
N ALA A 724 3.79 -19.02 -3.81
CA ALA A 724 3.16 -18.91 -2.49
C ALA A 724 1.62 -18.74 -2.57
N MET A 725 1.05 -18.40 -3.74
CA MET A 725 -0.40 -18.32 -3.93
C MET A 725 -1.00 -19.69 -4.22
N ALA A 726 -2.28 -19.86 -3.89
CA ALA A 726 -2.98 -21.11 -4.17
C ALA A 726 -3.03 -21.42 -5.68
N GLU A 727 -2.82 -22.70 -6.00
CA GLU A 727 -2.95 -23.27 -7.34
C GLU A 727 -4.14 -24.24 -7.42
N PRO A 728 -4.86 -24.32 -8.56
CA PRO A 728 -5.84 -25.39 -8.80
C PRO A 728 -5.25 -26.79 -8.59
N GLY A 729 -5.98 -27.66 -7.88
CA GLY A 729 -5.59 -29.05 -7.65
C GLY A 729 -4.57 -29.29 -6.54
N GLU A 730 -4.01 -28.23 -5.94
CA GLU A 730 -3.11 -28.32 -4.79
C GLU A 730 -3.89 -28.67 -3.51
N GLU A 731 -3.49 -29.75 -2.83
CA GLU A 731 -4.17 -30.29 -1.64
C GLU A 731 -4.17 -29.28 -0.49
N GLY A 732 -5.34 -29.03 0.11
CA GLY A 732 -5.46 -28.09 1.24
C GLY A 732 -5.46 -26.60 0.83
N SER A 733 -5.20 -26.29 -0.43
CA SER A 733 -5.29 -24.93 -0.95
C SER A 733 -6.75 -24.47 -1.13
N THR A 734 -6.94 -23.15 -1.17
CA THR A 734 -8.28 -22.58 -1.43
C THR A 734 -8.80 -22.76 -2.87
N LEU A 735 -7.97 -23.30 -3.78
CA LEU A 735 -8.32 -23.61 -5.16
C LEU A 735 -8.31 -25.12 -5.46
N GLU A 736 -8.07 -25.99 -4.48
CA GLU A 736 -8.00 -27.46 -4.64
C GLU A 736 -9.09 -28.02 -5.58
N ARG A 737 -10.34 -27.58 -5.41
CA ARG A 737 -11.52 -28.08 -6.15
C ARG A 737 -12.05 -27.11 -7.22
N ARG A 738 -11.31 -26.07 -7.59
CA ARG A 738 -11.73 -25.01 -8.52
C ARG A 738 -10.76 -24.91 -9.68
N LEU A 739 -11.28 -24.63 -10.88
CA LEU A 739 -10.48 -24.45 -12.10
C LEU A 739 -9.46 -25.58 -12.38
N PRO A 740 -9.80 -26.88 -12.21
CA PRO A 740 -8.84 -27.97 -12.39
C PRO A 740 -8.20 -28.00 -13.79
N GLU A 741 -8.91 -27.53 -14.81
CA GLU A 741 -8.41 -27.40 -16.18
C GLU A 741 -7.31 -26.34 -16.37
N LEU A 742 -7.09 -25.49 -15.36
CA LEU A 742 -6.07 -24.44 -15.34
C LEU A 742 -4.95 -24.71 -14.31
N GLN A 743 -4.77 -25.96 -13.89
CA GLN A 743 -3.62 -26.38 -13.09
C GLN A 743 -2.29 -25.99 -13.78
N GLY A 744 -1.32 -25.52 -13.01
CA GLY A 744 -0.04 -24.97 -13.48
C GLY A 744 -0.14 -23.62 -14.20
N ARG A 745 -1.36 -23.07 -14.35
CA ARG A 745 -1.61 -21.84 -15.12
C ARG A 745 -2.22 -20.73 -14.31
N VAL A 746 -2.86 -21.01 -13.16
CA VAL A 746 -3.46 -20.01 -12.27
C VAL A 746 -2.78 -20.06 -10.92
N PHE A 747 -2.28 -18.90 -10.47
CA PHE A 747 -1.74 -18.70 -9.13
C PHE A 747 -2.46 -17.50 -8.54
N ALA A 748 -3.36 -17.72 -7.57
CA ALA A 748 -4.25 -16.65 -7.14
C ALA A 748 -4.62 -16.73 -5.66
N LYS A 749 -4.86 -15.55 -5.09
CA LYS A 749 -5.49 -15.42 -3.78
C LYS A 749 -7.00 -15.40 -3.92
N THR A 750 -7.66 -16.29 -3.20
CA THR A 750 -9.10 -16.28 -2.99
C THR A 750 -9.47 -15.40 -1.79
N GLY A 751 -10.70 -14.88 -1.79
CA GLY A 751 -11.30 -14.27 -0.60
C GLY A 751 -12.78 -14.61 -0.47
N THR A 752 -13.23 -14.84 0.77
CA THR A 752 -14.64 -15.05 1.10
C THR A 752 -14.93 -14.58 2.51
N ILE A 753 -15.91 -13.69 2.62
CA ILE A 753 -16.67 -13.40 3.85
C ILE A 753 -18.16 -13.28 3.46
N SER A 754 -19.04 -13.03 4.41
CA SER A 754 -20.47 -12.84 4.14
C SER A 754 -20.72 -11.85 2.99
N ASN A 755 -21.42 -12.30 1.94
CA ASN A 755 -21.77 -11.52 0.74
C ASN A 755 -20.58 -10.98 -0.09
N VAL A 756 -19.37 -11.50 0.12
CA VAL A 756 -18.16 -11.06 -0.57
C VAL A 756 -17.39 -12.27 -1.10
N ASN A 757 -17.05 -12.24 -2.38
CA ASN A 757 -16.17 -13.24 -3.00
C ASN A 757 -15.16 -12.55 -3.91
N SER A 758 -13.91 -13.01 -3.87
CA SER A 758 -12.84 -12.41 -4.66
C SER A 758 -11.82 -13.46 -5.12
N LEU A 759 -11.17 -13.15 -6.24
CA LEU A 759 -10.07 -13.92 -6.80
C LEU A 759 -9.12 -12.96 -7.52
N SER A 760 -7.83 -12.96 -7.18
CA SER A 760 -6.84 -12.10 -7.84
C SER A 760 -5.48 -12.79 -7.90
N GLY A 761 -4.77 -12.63 -9.00
CA GLY A 761 -3.50 -13.32 -9.20
C GLY A 761 -3.00 -13.29 -10.63
N TYR A 762 -2.28 -14.34 -10.99
CA TYR A 762 -1.63 -14.55 -12.28
C TYR A 762 -2.33 -15.68 -13.05
N LEU A 763 -2.38 -15.54 -14.37
CA LEU A 763 -2.96 -16.52 -15.28
C LEU A 763 -2.12 -16.64 -16.55
N VAL A 764 -1.73 -17.84 -16.93
CA VAL A 764 -1.10 -18.13 -18.23
C VAL A 764 -2.19 -18.53 -19.23
N ARG A 765 -2.31 -17.79 -20.35
CA ARG A 765 -3.28 -18.05 -21.44
C ARG A 765 -2.90 -19.24 -22.32
N ASP A 766 -3.83 -19.70 -23.15
CA ASP A 766 -3.62 -20.77 -24.12
C ASP A 766 -2.53 -20.43 -25.14
N ASP A 767 -2.34 -19.12 -25.40
CA ASP A 767 -1.30 -18.59 -26.27
C ASP A 767 0.06 -18.36 -25.56
N GLY A 768 0.18 -18.76 -24.29
CA GLY A 768 1.40 -18.65 -23.48
C GLY A 768 1.63 -17.28 -22.83
N ARG A 769 0.82 -16.25 -23.14
CA ARG A 769 0.96 -14.93 -22.50
C ARG A 769 0.42 -14.95 -21.08
N GLU A 770 1.17 -14.31 -20.17
CA GLU A 770 0.77 -14.14 -18.77
C GLU A 770 -0.14 -12.90 -18.62
N ILE A 771 -1.20 -13.05 -17.83
CA ILE A 771 -2.15 -12.01 -17.43
C ILE A 771 -2.03 -11.82 -15.92
N ILE A 772 -2.16 -10.57 -15.47
CA ILE A 772 -2.42 -10.23 -14.08
C ILE A 772 -3.87 -9.78 -13.96
N PHE A 773 -4.62 -10.33 -13.02
CA PHE A 773 -6.05 -10.03 -12.88
C PHE A 773 -6.50 -9.84 -11.44
N SER A 774 -7.58 -9.09 -11.28
CA SER A 774 -8.33 -8.97 -10.04
C SER A 774 -9.83 -8.95 -10.30
N ILE A 775 -10.57 -9.83 -9.63
CA ILE A 775 -12.03 -9.94 -9.65
C ILE A 775 -12.53 -9.82 -8.20
N LEU A 776 -13.28 -8.76 -7.90
CA LEU A 776 -13.83 -8.46 -6.58
C LEU A 776 -15.35 -8.36 -6.67
N THR A 777 -16.07 -8.97 -5.72
CA THR A 777 -17.54 -8.91 -5.66
C THR A 777 -18.03 -8.56 -4.26
N ASN A 778 -19.05 -7.72 -4.16
CA ASN A 778 -19.73 -7.41 -2.90
C ASN A 778 -21.26 -7.43 -3.07
N GLY A 779 -21.94 -7.59 -1.93
CA GLY A 779 -23.40 -7.48 -1.85
C GLY A 779 -24.12 -8.59 -2.61
N SER A 780 -23.53 -9.78 -2.70
CA SER A 780 -24.07 -10.82 -3.56
C SER A 780 -25.47 -11.28 -3.15
N GLY A 781 -25.74 -11.45 -1.84
CA GLY A 781 -27.00 -12.01 -1.35
C GLY A 781 -27.26 -13.46 -1.82
N LEU A 782 -26.28 -14.08 -2.47
CA LEU A 782 -26.35 -15.40 -3.08
C LEU A 782 -25.39 -16.37 -2.36
N PRO A 783 -25.63 -17.68 -2.44
CA PRO A 783 -24.66 -18.68 -1.99
C PRO A 783 -23.28 -18.44 -2.63
N SER A 784 -22.22 -18.43 -1.81
CA SER A 784 -20.84 -18.20 -2.28
C SER A 784 -20.42 -19.15 -3.40
N SER A 785 -20.91 -20.39 -3.42
CA SER A 785 -20.63 -21.34 -4.51
C SER A 785 -21.08 -20.83 -5.88
N ARG A 786 -22.23 -20.13 -5.95
CA ARG A 786 -22.76 -19.59 -7.19
C ARG A 786 -21.94 -18.40 -7.70
N VAL A 787 -21.53 -17.50 -6.79
CA VAL A 787 -20.70 -16.35 -7.14
C VAL A 787 -19.31 -16.79 -7.57
N ARG A 788 -18.71 -17.76 -6.85
CA ARG A 788 -17.41 -18.34 -7.21
C ARG A 788 -17.44 -19.03 -8.57
N ALA A 789 -18.53 -19.69 -8.93
CA ALA A 789 -18.69 -20.29 -10.26
C ALA A 789 -18.66 -19.22 -11.37
N ALA A 790 -19.35 -18.10 -11.18
CA ALA A 790 -19.31 -16.97 -12.13
C ALA A 790 -17.90 -16.35 -12.22
N ILE A 791 -17.20 -16.20 -11.08
CA ILE A 791 -15.80 -15.76 -11.07
C ILE A 791 -14.92 -16.75 -11.86
N ASP A 792 -15.10 -18.05 -11.67
CA ASP A 792 -14.35 -19.10 -12.37
C ASP A 792 -14.64 -19.08 -13.88
N ASP A 793 -15.87 -18.83 -14.30
CA ASP A 793 -16.23 -18.66 -15.71
C ASP A 793 -15.56 -17.43 -16.36
N VAL A 794 -15.41 -16.34 -15.60
CA VAL A 794 -14.63 -15.18 -16.05
C VAL A 794 -13.15 -15.56 -16.22
N VAL A 795 -12.56 -16.28 -15.26
CA VAL A 795 -11.16 -16.74 -15.37
C VAL A 795 -10.97 -17.68 -16.56
N ARG A 796 -11.88 -18.62 -16.80
CA ARG A 796 -11.87 -19.48 -18.00
C ARG A 796 -11.92 -18.67 -19.29
N SER A 797 -12.71 -17.59 -19.32
CA SER A 797 -12.79 -16.71 -20.48
C SER A 797 -11.52 -15.90 -20.69
N LEU A 798 -10.84 -15.51 -19.60
CA LEU A 798 -9.53 -14.85 -19.66
C LEU A 798 -8.40 -15.80 -20.08
N ALA A 799 -8.53 -17.11 -19.83
CA ALA A 799 -7.50 -18.11 -20.14
C ALA A 799 -7.41 -18.45 -21.63
N ARG A 800 -8.53 -18.33 -22.36
CA ARG A 800 -8.64 -18.58 -23.80
C ARG A 800 -8.00 -17.47 -24.62
#